data_AF-B4DET7-F1
#
_entry.id   AF-B4DET7-F1
#
_cell.length_a   1.000
_cell.length_b   1.000
_cell.length_c   1.000
_cell.angle_alpha   90.00
_cell.angle_beta   90.00
_cell.angle_gamma   90.00
#
_symmetry.space_group_name_H-M   'P 1'
#
loop_
_entity.id
_entity.type
_entity.pdbx_description
1 polymer ?
#
loop_
_entity_poly.entity_id
_entity_poly.type
_entity_poly.pdbx_seq_one_letter_code
_entity_poly.pdbx_strand_id
1 'polypeptide(L)'
;MKSGPEIVKAGLRSFFESASEDIEKMVENLRLGKVSQARTQVKGVGQNLTYTTVALLPVLTTLFQHIAQHQFGDDVILDDVQVSCYRTLCSIYSLGTTKNTYVEKLRPALGECLARLAAAMPVAFLEPQLNEYNACSVYTTKSPRERAILGLPNSVEEMCPDIPVLERLMADIGGLAESGARYTEMPHVIEITLPMLCSYLPRWWERGPEAPPSALPAGAPPPCTAVTSDHLNSLLGNILRIIVNNLGIDEASWMKRLAVFAQPIVSRARPELLQSHFIPTIGRLRKRAGKVVSEEEQLRLEAKAEAQEGELLVRDEFSVLCRDLYALYPLLIRYVDNNRAQWLTEPNPSAEELFRMVGEIFIYWSKSHNFKREEQNFVVQNEINNMSFLTADNKSKMAKAGDIQSGGSDQERTKKKRRGDRYSVQTSLIVATLKKMLPIGLNMCAPTDQDLITLAKTRYALKDTDEEVREFLHNNLHLQGKVEGSPSLRWQMALYRGVPGREEDADDPEKIVRRVQEVSAVLYYLDQTEHPYKSKKAVWHKLLSKQRRRAVVACFRMTPLYNLPTHRACNMFLESYKAAWILTEDHSFEDRMIDDLSKAGEQEEEEEEVEEKKPDPLHQLVLHFSRTALTEKSKLDEDYLYMAYADIMAKSCHLEEGGENGEAEEEVEVSFEEK
;
A
#
# COMPACT_ATOMS: atom_id res chain seq x y z
N MET A 1 38.62 9.02 18.06
CA MET A 1 39.41 10.14 18.61
C MET A 1 40.51 9.71 19.60
N LYS A 2 40.40 8.57 20.30
CA LYS A 2 41.44 8.10 21.25
C LYS A 2 42.75 7.61 20.60
N SER A 3 42.69 6.94 19.44
CA SER A 3 43.87 6.28 18.80
C SER A 3 44.12 6.64 17.33
N GLY A 4 43.28 7.49 16.72
CA GLY A 4 43.38 7.83 15.29
C GLY A 4 44.51 8.81 14.95
N PRO A 5 44.88 8.98 13.67
CA PRO A 5 45.85 9.99 13.23
C PRO A 5 45.37 11.41 13.55
N GLU A 6 46.25 12.29 14.03
CA GLU A 6 45.88 13.67 14.40
C GLU A 6 45.25 14.47 13.26
N ILE A 7 45.65 14.21 12.01
CA ILE A 7 45.03 14.86 10.83
C ILE A 7 43.54 14.54 10.69
N VAL A 8 43.14 13.30 11.01
CA VAL A 8 41.73 12.87 10.97
C VAL A 8 40.97 13.47 12.16
N LYS A 9 41.60 13.55 13.34
CA LYS A 9 41.00 14.20 14.51
C LYS A 9 40.77 15.69 14.27
N ALA A 10 41.75 16.39 13.70
CA ALA A 10 41.64 17.80 13.35
C ALA A 10 40.53 18.04 12.31
N GLY A 11 40.44 17.19 11.29
CA GLY A 11 39.36 17.26 10.30
C GLY A 11 37.97 17.08 10.93
N LEU A 12 37.80 16.11 11.84
CA LEU A 12 36.54 15.90 12.55
C LEU A 12 36.18 17.07 13.47
N ARG A 13 37.15 17.59 14.25
CA ARG A 13 36.94 18.77 15.10
C ARG A 13 36.45 19.96 14.27
N SER A 14 37.19 20.30 13.21
CA SER A 14 36.86 21.42 12.32
C SER A 14 35.49 21.24 11.65
N PHE A 15 35.14 20.03 11.24
CA PHE A 15 33.83 19.73 10.68
C PHE A 15 32.69 19.99 11.69
N PHE A 16 32.79 19.43 12.90
CA PHE A 16 31.73 19.59 13.91
C PHE A 16 31.61 21.03 14.42
N GLU A 17 32.74 21.72 14.58
CA GLU A 17 32.77 23.13 14.95
C GLU A 17 32.05 23.99 13.89
N SER A 18 32.47 23.87 12.63
CA SER A 18 31.84 24.60 11.51
C SER A 18 30.36 24.26 11.36
N ALA A 19 30.01 22.97 11.49
CA ALA A 19 28.63 22.52 11.42
C ALA A 19 27.75 23.12 12.53
N SER A 20 28.27 23.20 13.75
CA SER A 20 27.56 23.79 14.87
C SER A 20 27.32 25.29 14.67
N GLU A 21 28.33 26.03 14.19
CA GLU A 21 28.20 27.45 13.88
C GLU A 21 27.19 27.72 12.75
N ASP A 22 27.19 26.89 11.71
CA ASP A 22 26.27 27.06 10.58
C ASP A 22 24.82 26.78 10.97
N ILE A 23 24.61 25.85 11.91
CA ILE A 23 23.30 25.59 12.51
C ILE A 23 22.89 26.77 13.40
N GLU A 24 23.78 27.27 14.27
CA GLU A 24 23.51 28.45 15.12
C GLU A 24 23.14 29.67 14.27
N LYS A 25 23.92 29.98 13.23
CA LYS A 25 23.63 31.06 12.27
C LYS A 25 22.28 30.83 11.58
N MET A 26 21.91 29.60 11.26
CA MET A 26 20.59 29.28 10.72
C MET A 26 19.48 29.63 11.74
N VAL A 27 19.64 29.24 13.00
CA VAL A 27 18.68 29.56 14.07
C VAL A 27 18.52 31.07 14.24
N GLU A 28 19.63 31.82 14.30
CA GLU A 28 19.61 33.28 14.42
C GLU A 28 18.89 33.93 13.23
N ASN A 29 19.20 33.50 12.00
CA ASN A 29 18.57 34.06 10.80
C ASN A 29 17.06 33.80 10.75
N LEU A 30 16.62 32.63 11.23
CA LEU A 30 15.21 32.27 11.31
C LEU A 30 14.48 33.01 12.44
N ARG A 31 15.12 33.20 13.61
CA ARG A 31 14.58 33.99 14.72
C ARG A 31 14.43 35.47 14.37
N LEU A 32 15.40 36.03 13.63
CA LEU A 32 15.38 37.43 13.20
C LEU A 32 14.42 37.70 12.00
N GLY A 33 13.67 36.69 11.54
CA GLY A 33 12.69 36.86 10.46
C GLY A 33 13.29 37.23 9.10
N LYS A 34 14.60 37.05 8.90
CA LYS A 34 15.34 37.41 7.67
C LYS A 34 14.96 36.56 6.44
N VAL A 35 14.03 35.62 6.62
CA VAL A 35 13.52 34.67 5.61
C VAL A 35 12.03 34.96 5.29
N SER A 36 11.54 36.18 5.52
CA SER A 36 10.19 36.54 5.09
C SER A 36 10.06 36.41 3.56
N GLN A 37 8.94 35.85 3.07
CA GLN A 37 8.59 35.66 1.66
C GLN A 37 8.41 36.99 0.87
N ALA A 38 8.77 38.13 1.46
CA ALA A 38 8.79 39.42 0.78
C ALA A 38 9.98 39.50 -0.18
N ARG A 39 9.76 40.10 -1.35
CA ARG A 39 10.60 40.19 -2.58
C ARG A 39 12.07 40.64 -2.44
N THR A 40 12.61 40.76 -1.25
CA THR A 40 13.99 41.16 -0.95
C THR A 40 14.64 40.21 0.04
N GLN A 41 14.91 38.97 -0.37
CA GLN A 41 15.86 38.12 0.35
C GLN A 41 17.27 38.73 0.21
N VAL A 42 17.94 38.93 1.35
CA VAL A 42 19.37 39.30 1.37
C VAL A 42 20.15 38.16 0.70
N LYS A 43 20.83 38.45 -0.42
CA LYS A 43 21.68 37.49 -1.14
C LYS A 43 22.67 36.85 -0.14
N GLY A 44 22.56 35.54 0.08
CA GLY A 44 23.38 34.77 1.03
C GLY A 44 22.58 34.04 2.12
N VAL A 45 21.55 34.68 2.70
CA VAL A 45 20.74 34.05 3.78
C VAL A 45 19.96 32.84 3.27
N GLY A 46 19.38 32.93 2.07
CA GLY A 46 18.65 31.81 1.45
C GLY A 46 19.55 30.64 1.04
N GLN A 47 20.79 30.93 0.62
CA GLN A 47 21.77 29.90 0.27
C GLN A 47 22.26 29.15 1.52
N ASN A 48 22.56 29.87 2.61
CA ASN A 48 22.94 29.26 3.88
C ASN A 48 21.83 28.35 4.40
N LEU A 49 20.57 28.81 4.36
CA LEU A 49 19.43 28.02 4.79
C LEU A 49 19.25 26.74 3.97
N THR A 50 19.45 26.83 2.65
CA THR A 50 19.35 25.67 1.75
C THR A 50 20.51 24.70 1.99
N TYR A 51 21.74 25.21 2.18
CA TYR A 51 22.89 24.39 2.53
C TYR A 51 22.66 23.63 3.85
N THR A 52 22.27 24.34 4.91
CA THR A 52 22.08 23.74 6.23
C THR A 52 20.96 22.70 6.21
N THR A 53 19.85 22.96 5.52
CA THR A 53 18.67 22.08 5.53
C THR A 53 18.78 20.90 4.55
N VAL A 54 19.34 21.10 3.36
CA VAL A 54 19.38 20.08 2.29
C VAL A 54 20.67 19.26 2.32
N ALA A 55 21.79 19.83 2.79
CA ALA A 55 23.08 19.13 2.79
C ALA A 55 23.57 18.82 4.21
N LEU A 56 23.75 19.82 5.06
CA LEU A 56 24.40 19.63 6.37
C LEU A 56 23.57 18.75 7.30
N LEU A 57 22.28 19.04 7.46
CA LEU A 57 21.40 18.31 8.37
C LEU A 57 21.28 16.82 8.01
N PRO A 58 21.05 16.40 6.74
CA PRO A 58 21.07 14.98 6.37
C PRO A 58 22.43 14.29 6.61
N VAL A 59 23.54 14.99 6.36
CA VAL A 59 24.89 14.45 6.62
C VAL A 59 25.09 14.23 8.12
N LEU A 60 24.70 15.18 8.97
CA LEU A 60 24.76 15.02 10.42
C LEU A 60 23.83 13.90 10.91
N THR A 61 22.60 13.82 10.42
CA THR A 61 21.66 12.75 10.77
C THR A 61 22.22 11.37 10.49
N THR A 62 22.82 11.17 9.31
CA THR A 62 23.42 9.88 8.92
C THR A 62 24.70 9.58 9.70
N LEU A 63 25.54 10.59 9.96
CA LEU A 63 26.75 10.45 10.77
C LEU A 63 26.41 10.07 12.22
N PHE A 64 25.50 10.79 12.87
CA PHE A 64 25.06 10.46 14.22
C PHE A 64 24.36 9.10 14.29
N GLN A 65 23.57 8.73 13.28
CA GLN A 65 22.99 7.40 13.19
C GLN A 65 24.07 6.32 13.15
N HIS A 66 25.13 6.50 12.36
CA HIS A 66 26.24 5.57 12.29
C HIS A 66 26.97 5.48 13.64
N ILE A 67 27.27 6.61 14.28
CA ILE A 67 27.92 6.66 15.59
C ILE A 67 27.09 5.93 16.65
N ALA A 68 25.78 6.17 16.68
CA ALA A 68 24.86 5.53 17.63
C ALA A 68 24.76 4.01 17.39
N GLN A 69 24.57 3.57 16.13
CA GLN A 69 24.43 2.16 15.79
C GLN A 69 25.66 1.31 16.14
N HIS A 70 26.85 1.89 16.04
CA HIS A 70 28.11 1.23 16.37
C HIS A 70 28.64 1.56 17.78
N GLN A 71 27.87 2.32 18.57
CA GLN A 71 28.24 2.77 19.92
C GLN A 71 29.57 3.52 20.00
N PHE A 72 29.98 4.21 18.93
CA PHE A 72 31.24 4.96 18.86
C PHE A 72 31.21 6.32 19.57
N GLY A 73 30.07 6.69 20.19
CA GLY A 73 29.89 7.98 20.86
C GLY A 73 30.99 8.28 21.88
N ASP A 74 31.33 7.29 22.71
CA ASP A 74 32.30 7.38 23.80
C ASP A 74 33.76 7.49 23.31
N ASP A 75 34.00 7.28 22.01
CA ASP A 75 35.32 7.32 21.36
C ASP A 75 35.47 8.45 20.35
N VAL A 76 34.36 9.03 19.88
CA VAL A 76 34.33 10.07 18.85
C VAL A 76 33.91 11.42 19.42
N ILE A 77 32.91 11.48 20.29
CA ILE A 77 32.34 12.74 20.80
C ILE A 77 33.04 13.11 22.12
N LEU A 78 34.28 13.58 21.99
CA LEU A 78 35.15 13.98 23.10
C LEU A 78 35.55 15.46 22.98
N ASP A 79 35.83 16.10 24.11
CA ASP A 79 36.39 17.46 24.19
C ASP A 79 35.64 18.46 23.26
N ASP A 80 36.35 19.11 22.33
CA ASP A 80 35.81 20.14 21.42
C ASP A 80 34.63 19.64 20.57
N VAL A 81 34.67 18.35 20.18
CA VAL A 81 33.57 17.72 19.43
C VAL A 81 32.33 17.60 20.33
N GLN A 82 32.52 17.29 21.61
CA GLN A 82 31.41 17.24 22.57
C GLN A 82 30.79 18.64 22.76
N VAL A 83 31.60 19.70 22.82
CA VAL A 83 31.12 21.10 22.87
C VAL A 83 30.28 21.43 21.64
N SER A 84 30.78 21.12 20.44
CA SER A 84 30.08 21.35 19.17
C SER A 84 28.76 20.57 19.09
N CYS A 85 28.73 19.35 19.62
CA CYS A 85 27.52 18.53 19.73
C CYS A 85 26.49 19.16 20.69
N TYR A 86 26.89 19.70 21.84
CA TYR A 86 25.97 20.43 22.74
C TYR A 86 25.36 21.65 22.06
N ARG A 87 26.16 22.46 21.36
CA ARG A 87 25.69 23.62 20.58
C ARG A 87 24.70 23.23 19.50
N THR A 88 25.03 22.18 18.75
CA THR A 88 24.14 21.60 17.71
C THR A 88 22.82 21.11 18.32
N LEU A 89 22.88 20.39 19.44
CA LEU A 89 21.73 19.85 20.16
C LEU A 89 20.80 20.98 20.65
N CYS A 90 21.35 21.99 21.34
CA CYS A 90 20.58 23.13 21.82
C CYS A 90 19.95 23.92 20.67
N SER A 91 20.71 24.18 19.61
CA SER A 91 20.24 24.92 18.44
C SER A 91 19.09 24.21 17.71
N ILE A 92 19.22 22.90 17.48
CA ILE A 92 18.17 22.11 16.81
C ILE A 92 16.90 22.04 17.66
N TYR A 93 17.02 21.77 18.97
CA TYR A 93 15.87 21.70 19.86
C TYR A 93 15.15 23.05 19.92
N SER A 94 15.90 24.12 20.16
CA SER A 94 15.38 25.47 20.26
C SER A 94 14.68 25.93 18.98
N LEU A 95 15.26 25.64 17.82
CA LEU A 95 14.61 25.92 16.55
C LEU A 95 13.32 25.10 16.39
N GLY A 96 13.37 23.80 16.68
CA GLY A 96 12.25 22.87 16.51
C GLY A 96 11.02 23.20 17.36
N THR A 97 11.21 23.84 18.52
CA THR A 97 10.12 24.30 19.41
C THR A 97 9.55 25.66 19.05
N THR A 98 10.18 26.42 18.14
CA THR A 98 9.63 27.71 17.69
C THR A 98 8.38 27.57 16.83
N LYS A 99 7.49 28.57 16.95
CA LYS A 99 6.31 28.76 16.10
C LYS A 99 6.67 29.62 14.89
N ASN A 100 7.28 29.00 13.88
CA ASN A 100 7.61 29.67 12.61
C ASN A 100 7.16 28.77 11.44
N THR A 101 6.40 29.32 10.49
CA THR A 101 5.83 28.59 9.34
C THR A 101 6.89 27.89 8.48
N TYR A 102 8.09 28.47 8.37
CA TYR A 102 9.20 27.82 7.66
C TYR A 102 9.72 26.60 8.42
N VAL A 103 9.78 26.69 9.75
CA VAL A 103 10.25 25.61 10.64
C VAL A 103 9.28 24.45 10.67
N GLU A 104 7.97 24.68 10.54
CA GLU A 104 6.96 23.62 10.56
C GLU A 104 7.24 22.52 9.53
N LYS A 105 7.70 22.88 8.33
CA LYS A 105 8.06 21.92 7.27
C LYS A 105 9.37 21.17 7.55
N LEU A 106 10.29 21.80 8.28
CA LEU A 106 11.60 21.23 8.62
C LEU A 106 11.61 20.43 9.92
N ARG A 107 10.60 20.62 10.77
CA ARG A 107 10.51 20.04 12.10
C ARG A 107 10.76 18.52 12.14
N PRO A 108 10.20 17.70 11.22
CA PRO A 108 10.50 16.26 11.22
C PRO A 108 11.98 15.94 10.99
N ALA A 109 12.67 16.67 10.11
CA ALA A 109 14.08 16.45 9.83
C ALA A 109 14.99 16.91 10.99
N LEU A 110 14.63 18.04 11.63
CA LEU A 110 15.28 18.51 12.85
C LEU A 110 15.14 17.49 13.98
N GLY A 111 13.93 16.96 14.18
CA GLY A 111 13.63 15.92 15.14
C GLY A 111 14.41 14.64 14.92
N GLU A 112 14.49 14.17 13.68
CA GLU A 112 15.29 12.99 13.33
C GLU A 112 16.78 13.22 13.65
N CYS A 113 17.35 14.35 13.24
CA CYS A 113 18.75 14.65 13.54
C CYS A 113 19.01 14.70 15.05
N LEU A 114 18.14 15.38 15.80
CA LEU A 114 18.24 15.50 17.26
C LEU A 114 18.14 14.13 17.94
N ALA A 115 17.23 13.29 17.50
CA ALA A 115 17.05 11.93 18.01
C ALA A 115 18.32 11.08 17.81
N ARG A 116 18.94 11.14 16.62
CA ARG A 116 20.20 10.43 16.35
C ARG A 116 21.36 10.98 17.17
N LEU A 117 21.43 12.30 17.35
CA LEU A 117 22.42 12.93 18.21
C LEU A 117 22.22 12.49 19.68
N ALA A 118 20.99 12.47 20.18
CA ALA A 118 20.67 12.02 21.54
C ALA A 118 21.09 10.56 21.77
N ALA A 119 20.92 9.67 20.77
CA ALA A 119 21.41 8.29 20.83
C ALA A 119 22.94 8.16 20.67
N ALA A 120 23.62 9.14 20.08
CA ALA A 120 25.07 9.14 19.93
C ALA A 120 25.80 9.77 21.12
N MET A 121 25.14 10.67 21.86
CA MET A 121 25.75 11.50 22.90
C MET A 121 26.30 10.62 24.05
N PRO A 122 27.57 10.78 24.46
CA PRO A 122 28.15 10.03 25.57
C PRO A 122 27.83 10.61 26.96
N VAL A 123 26.94 11.60 27.03
CA VAL A 123 26.55 12.30 28.27
C VAL A 123 25.03 12.35 28.44
N ALA A 124 24.55 12.06 29.65
CA ALA A 124 23.14 12.07 30.05
C ALA A 124 22.63 13.52 30.22
N PHE A 125 22.59 14.26 29.12
CA PHE A 125 22.37 15.72 29.12
C PHE A 125 20.98 16.16 29.62
N LEU A 126 20.00 15.25 29.74
CA LEU A 126 18.68 15.55 30.30
C LEU A 126 18.60 15.42 31.83
N GLU A 127 19.69 14.96 32.46
CA GLU A 127 19.84 14.80 33.91
C GLU A 127 21.13 15.51 34.38
N PRO A 128 21.20 16.84 34.21
CA PRO A 128 22.41 17.62 34.48
C PRO A 128 22.93 17.47 35.91
N GLN A 129 22.04 17.23 36.88
CA GLN A 129 22.39 17.00 38.28
C GLN A 129 23.23 15.72 38.50
N LEU A 130 23.19 14.75 37.57
CA LEU A 130 23.97 13.51 37.64
C LEU A 130 25.22 13.54 36.75
N ASN A 131 25.45 14.64 36.02
CA ASN A 131 26.54 14.76 35.07
C ASN A 131 27.93 14.69 35.72
N GLU A 132 28.06 15.06 37.00
CA GLU A 132 29.31 14.94 37.76
C GLU A 132 29.80 13.49 37.88
N TYR A 133 28.88 12.52 37.82
CA TYR A 133 29.20 11.09 37.86
C TYR A 133 29.52 10.51 36.47
N ASN A 134 29.41 11.31 35.40
CA ASN A 134 29.67 10.86 34.04
C ASN A 134 31.16 11.02 33.68
N ALA A 135 31.87 9.90 33.53
CA ALA A 135 33.29 9.88 33.21
C ALA A 135 33.64 10.40 31.79
N CYS A 136 32.68 10.43 30.86
CA CYS A 136 32.88 10.92 29.50
C CYS A 136 32.56 12.41 29.34
N SER A 137 32.07 13.07 30.40
CA SER A 137 31.67 14.48 30.34
C SER A 137 32.88 15.40 30.36
N VAL A 138 32.90 16.40 29.47
CA VAL A 138 33.92 17.45 29.44
C VAL A 138 33.99 18.24 30.75
N TYR A 139 32.89 18.28 31.52
CA TYR A 139 32.81 18.89 32.84
C TYR A 139 33.59 18.12 33.92
N THR A 140 33.76 16.81 33.71
CA THR A 140 34.48 15.91 34.61
C THR A 140 35.93 15.70 34.17
N THR A 141 36.19 15.69 32.85
CA THR A 141 37.52 15.42 32.29
C THR A 141 38.42 16.66 32.16
N LYS A 142 37.87 17.88 32.15
CA LYS A 142 38.64 19.13 32.01
C LYS A 142 38.57 20.00 33.27
N SER A 143 39.68 20.67 33.58
CA SER A 143 39.75 21.66 34.65
C SER A 143 38.92 22.92 34.34
N PRO A 144 38.49 23.70 35.34
CA PRO A 144 37.76 24.96 35.11
C PRO A 144 38.48 25.92 34.16
N ARG A 145 39.83 25.95 34.20
CA ARG A 145 40.65 26.78 33.31
C ARG A 145 40.57 26.31 31.86
N GLU A 146 40.65 25.00 31.61
CA GLU A 146 40.51 24.43 30.27
C GLU A 146 39.09 24.62 29.73
N ARG A 147 38.07 24.49 30.59
CA ARG A 147 36.68 24.78 30.23
C ARG A 147 36.48 26.23 29.79
N ALA A 148 37.08 27.19 30.51
CA ALA A 148 37.05 28.59 30.11
C ALA A 148 37.70 28.84 28.74
N ILE A 149 38.78 28.13 28.40
CA ILE A 149 39.44 28.21 27.09
C ILE A 149 38.52 27.69 25.98
N LEU A 150 37.73 26.64 26.27
CA LEU A 150 36.76 26.07 25.33
C LEU A 150 35.45 26.87 25.25
N GLY A 151 35.33 27.98 25.98
CA GLY A 151 34.09 28.77 26.05
C GLY A 151 32.92 28.00 26.67
N LEU A 152 33.21 27.02 27.53
CA LEU A 152 32.20 26.25 28.24
C LEU A 152 31.68 27.04 29.45
N PRO A 153 30.36 27.05 29.70
CA PRO A 153 29.79 27.57 30.94
C PRO A 153 30.10 26.65 32.13
N ASN A 154 29.61 27.00 33.33
CA ASN A 154 29.98 26.28 34.56
C ASN A 154 29.27 24.93 34.68
N SER A 155 28.08 24.80 34.10
CA SER A 155 27.23 23.61 34.13
C SER A 155 26.65 23.25 32.75
N VAL A 156 26.18 22.01 32.61
CA VAL A 156 25.48 21.54 31.40
C VAL A 156 24.15 22.28 31.19
N GLU A 157 23.47 22.67 32.27
CA GLU A 157 22.21 23.45 32.23
C GLU A 157 22.42 24.80 31.54
N GLU A 158 23.51 25.49 31.84
CA GLU A 158 23.85 26.77 31.22
C GLU A 158 24.23 26.61 29.73
N MET A 159 24.73 25.44 29.32
CA MET A 159 25.04 25.14 27.91
C MET A 159 23.77 24.89 27.08
N CYS A 160 22.76 24.26 27.68
CA CYS A 160 21.52 23.88 27.00
C CYS A 160 20.29 24.48 27.70
N PRO A 161 20.17 25.81 27.83
CA PRO A 161 19.11 26.44 28.63
C PRO A 161 17.71 26.23 28.05
N ASP A 162 17.62 26.03 26.73
CA ASP A 162 16.35 25.84 26.03
C ASP A 162 15.80 24.40 26.18
N ILE A 163 16.60 23.44 26.65
CA ILE A 163 16.21 22.02 26.76
C ILE A 163 15.76 21.72 28.19
N PRO A 164 14.47 21.40 28.42
CA PRO A 164 13.98 20.98 29.72
C PRO A 164 14.59 19.67 30.21
N VAL A 165 14.64 19.49 31.53
CA VAL A 165 15.04 18.23 32.17
C VAL A 165 14.08 17.08 31.83
N LEU A 166 14.58 15.84 31.97
CA LEU A 166 13.87 14.62 31.58
C LEU A 166 12.42 14.54 32.11
N GLU A 167 12.21 14.81 33.40
CA GLU A 167 10.89 14.73 34.04
C GLU A 167 9.86 15.65 33.37
N ARG A 168 10.27 16.88 33.02
CA ARG A 168 9.39 17.85 32.37
C ARG A 168 9.05 17.43 30.94
N LEU A 169 10.02 16.90 30.19
CA LEU A 169 9.78 16.39 28.84
C LEU A 169 8.84 15.17 28.84
N MET A 170 8.99 14.28 29.82
CA MET A 170 8.08 13.15 30.03
C MET A 170 6.67 13.63 30.38
N ALA A 171 6.54 14.65 31.24
CA ALA A 171 5.27 15.25 31.62
C ALA A 171 4.58 15.96 30.43
N ASP A 172 5.33 16.66 29.57
CA ASP A 172 4.77 17.32 28.37
C ASP A 172 4.15 16.30 27.40
N ILE A 173 4.82 15.14 27.20
CA ILE A 173 4.26 14.04 26.40
C ILE A 173 3.06 13.39 27.11
N GLY A 174 3.12 13.21 28.42
CA GLY A 174 2.01 12.68 29.22
C GLY A 174 0.77 13.57 29.14
N GLY A 175 0.94 14.89 29.28
CA GLY A 175 -0.13 15.87 29.14
C GLY A 175 -0.76 15.87 27.75
N LEU A 176 0.05 15.71 26.68
CA LEU A 176 -0.47 15.53 25.32
C LEU A 176 -1.30 14.23 25.20
N ALA A 177 -0.82 13.13 25.77
CA ALA A 177 -1.50 11.84 25.73
C ALA A 177 -2.82 11.83 26.54
N GLU A 178 -2.89 12.56 27.65
CA GLU A 178 -4.07 12.65 28.51
C GLU A 178 -5.10 13.66 28.00
N SER A 179 -4.66 14.81 27.50
CA SER A 179 -5.55 15.84 26.98
C SER A 179 -6.23 15.47 25.66
N GLY A 180 -5.63 14.56 24.88
CA GLY A 180 -6.11 14.26 23.52
C GLY A 180 -5.95 15.45 22.56
N ALA A 181 -5.06 16.39 22.87
CA ALA A 181 -4.78 17.56 22.06
C ALA A 181 -4.40 17.18 20.62
N ARG A 182 -4.82 18.01 19.66
CA ARG A 182 -4.56 17.75 18.24
C ARG A 182 -3.11 18.04 17.89
N TYR A 183 -2.61 17.40 16.85
CA TYR A 183 -1.26 17.63 16.34
C TYR A 183 -0.93 19.11 16.09
N THR A 184 -1.90 19.86 15.58
CA THR A 184 -1.76 21.29 15.28
C THR A 184 -1.49 22.14 16.51
N GLU A 185 -1.87 21.68 17.70
CA GLU A 185 -1.71 22.41 18.96
C GLU A 185 -0.27 22.25 19.50
N MET A 186 0.30 21.04 19.40
CA MET A 186 1.63 20.72 19.96
C MET A 186 2.53 19.92 19.01
N PRO A 187 2.83 20.42 17.79
CA PRO A 187 3.61 19.66 16.81
C PRO A 187 5.09 19.48 17.21
N HIS A 188 5.62 20.36 18.06
CA HIS A 188 6.99 20.26 18.59
C HIS A 188 7.16 19.08 19.56
N VAL A 189 6.14 18.73 20.35
CA VAL A 189 6.23 17.57 21.24
C VAL A 189 6.30 16.28 20.44
N ILE A 190 5.51 16.15 19.37
CA ILE A 190 5.46 14.95 18.53
C ILE A 190 6.69 14.82 17.63
N GLU A 191 7.13 15.92 17.01
CA GLU A 191 8.21 15.86 16.02
C GLU A 191 9.60 16.07 16.60
N ILE A 192 9.75 16.68 17.79
CA ILE A 192 11.06 16.98 18.39
C ILE A 192 11.25 16.17 19.68
N THR A 193 10.40 16.41 20.69
CA THR A 193 10.59 15.84 22.03
C THR A 193 10.46 14.31 22.02
N LEU A 194 9.41 13.79 21.41
CA LEU A 194 9.11 12.35 21.37
C LEU A 194 10.22 11.53 20.68
N PRO A 195 10.65 11.82 19.43
CA PRO A 195 11.74 11.06 18.80
C PRO A 195 13.07 11.19 19.54
N MET A 196 13.35 12.35 20.15
CA MET A 196 14.52 12.54 21.01
C MET A 196 14.49 11.60 22.21
N LEU A 197 13.39 11.57 22.97
CA LEU A 197 13.27 10.70 24.14
C LEU A 197 13.27 9.21 23.78
N CYS A 198 12.62 8.82 22.68
CA CYS A 198 12.65 7.42 22.22
C CYS A 198 14.06 6.93 21.87
N SER A 199 14.96 7.85 21.51
CA SER A 199 16.36 7.54 21.18
C SER A 199 17.30 7.70 22.39
N TYR A 200 16.99 8.63 23.30
CA TYR A 200 17.74 8.89 24.54
C TYR A 200 17.56 7.77 25.57
N LEU A 201 16.31 7.41 25.90
CA LEU A 201 16.02 6.52 27.04
C LEU A 201 16.66 5.13 26.93
N PRO A 202 16.61 4.41 25.79
CA PRO A 202 17.23 3.09 25.69
C PRO A 202 18.74 3.09 26.02
N ARG A 203 19.46 4.12 25.56
CA ARG A 203 20.91 4.24 25.77
C ARG A 203 21.26 4.42 27.24
N TRP A 204 20.48 5.23 27.95
CA TRP A 204 20.75 5.55 29.34
C TRP A 204 20.20 4.50 30.30
N TRP A 205 19.13 3.81 29.93
CA TRP A 205 18.67 2.64 30.67
C TRP A 205 19.73 1.54 30.78
N GLU A 206 20.50 1.28 29.72
CA GLU A 206 21.63 0.33 29.76
C GLU A 206 22.74 0.72 30.75
N ARG A 207 22.79 1.99 31.16
CA ARG A 207 23.76 2.58 32.10
C ARG A 207 23.12 3.02 33.42
N GLY A 208 21.84 2.73 33.61
CA GLY A 208 21.05 3.14 34.75
C GLY A 208 21.15 2.18 35.94
N PRO A 209 20.37 2.43 37.01
CA PRO A 209 20.41 1.65 38.24
C PRO A 209 19.99 0.18 38.08
N GLU A 210 19.24 -0.13 37.02
CA GLU A 210 18.78 -1.50 36.70
C GLU A 210 19.79 -2.31 35.87
N ALA A 211 20.92 -1.72 35.47
CA ALA A 211 21.93 -2.42 34.68
C ALA A 211 22.58 -3.56 35.49
N PRO A 212 22.83 -4.74 34.89
CA PRO A 212 23.34 -5.89 35.62
C PRO A 212 24.70 -5.61 36.29
N PRO A 213 24.90 -6.00 37.57
CA PRO A 213 26.07 -5.64 38.35
C PRO A 213 27.40 -6.23 37.83
N SER A 214 27.36 -7.21 36.92
CA SER A 214 28.57 -7.81 36.32
C SER A 214 29.38 -6.86 35.43
N ALA A 215 28.87 -5.65 35.14
CA ALA A 215 29.55 -4.62 34.36
C ALA A 215 30.31 -3.59 35.22
N LEU A 216 30.13 -3.59 36.55
CA LEU A 216 30.68 -2.56 37.43
C LEU A 216 31.68 -3.20 38.43
N PRO A 217 32.97 -2.82 38.41
CA PRO A 217 33.92 -3.27 39.41
C PRO A 217 33.50 -2.79 40.81
N ALA A 218 33.87 -3.56 41.85
CA ALA A 218 33.60 -3.19 43.24
C ALA A 218 34.23 -1.81 43.55
N GLY A 219 33.39 -0.82 43.92
CA GLY A 219 33.79 0.57 44.13
C GLY A 219 33.50 1.53 42.96
N ALA A 220 32.72 1.11 41.96
CA ALA A 220 32.29 1.99 40.86
C ALA A 220 31.51 3.22 41.38
N PRO A 221 31.68 4.39 40.73
CA PRO A 221 30.95 5.60 41.08
C PRO A 221 29.43 5.38 40.94
N PRO A 222 28.61 6.21 41.62
CA PRO A 222 27.15 6.20 41.47
C PRO A 222 26.73 6.20 40.00
N PRO A 223 25.57 5.59 39.65
CA PRO A 223 25.11 5.57 38.27
C PRO A 223 24.95 7.00 37.74
N CYS A 224 25.47 7.26 36.55
CA CYS A 224 25.47 8.59 35.91
C CYS A 224 24.10 9.00 35.32
N THR A 225 23.04 8.25 35.63
CA THR A 225 21.66 8.43 35.17
C THR A 225 20.69 7.69 36.10
N ALA A 226 19.49 8.22 36.28
CA ALA A 226 18.38 7.62 37.01
C ALA A 226 17.33 6.97 36.09
N VAL A 227 17.62 6.83 34.78
CA VAL A 227 16.70 6.22 33.82
C VAL A 227 16.44 4.75 34.15
N THR A 228 15.16 4.41 34.34
CA THR A 228 14.65 3.07 34.66
C THR A 228 13.72 2.53 33.57
N SER A 229 13.40 1.25 33.65
CA SER A 229 12.41 0.62 32.77
C SER A 229 11.01 1.26 32.88
N ASP A 230 10.67 1.89 34.00
CA ASP A 230 9.41 2.66 34.14
C ASP A 230 9.33 3.82 33.15
N HIS A 231 10.44 4.52 32.90
CA HIS A 231 10.49 5.63 31.95
C HIS A 231 10.20 5.15 30.52
N LEU A 232 10.80 4.04 30.09
CA LEU A 232 10.54 3.46 28.76
C LEU A 232 9.08 3.04 28.61
N ASN A 233 8.52 2.41 29.64
CA ASN A 233 7.14 1.90 29.60
C ASN A 233 6.10 3.03 29.68
N SER A 234 6.36 4.06 30.49
CA SER A 234 5.54 5.27 30.53
C SER A 234 5.54 5.98 29.19
N LEU A 235 6.72 6.17 28.56
CA LEU A 235 6.80 6.78 27.24
C LEU A 235 6.06 5.96 26.18
N LEU A 236 6.25 4.65 26.15
CA LEU A 236 5.55 3.78 25.19
C LEU A 236 4.03 3.78 25.41
N GLY A 237 3.57 3.74 26.66
CA GLY A 237 2.16 3.85 27.01
C GLY A 237 1.55 5.17 26.53
N ASN A 238 2.26 6.29 26.74
CA ASN A 238 1.84 7.60 26.23
C ASN A 238 1.78 7.63 24.69
N ILE A 239 2.75 7.04 24.00
CA ILE A 239 2.73 6.93 22.52
C ILE A 239 1.53 6.12 22.05
N LEU A 240 1.26 4.97 22.67
CA LEU A 240 0.10 4.13 22.33
C LEU A 240 -1.21 4.90 22.59
N ARG A 241 -1.30 5.66 23.68
CA ARG A 241 -2.46 6.51 23.97
C ARG A 241 -2.63 7.64 22.95
N ILE A 242 -1.55 8.28 22.53
CA ILE A 242 -1.57 9.28 21.44
C ILE A 242 -2.09 8.64 20.15
N ILE A 243 -1.64 7.42 19.81
CA ILE A 243 -2.15 6.67 18.65
C ILE A 243 -3.66 6.44 18.80
N VAL A 244 -4.12 5.93 19.95
CA VAL A 244 -5.54 5.66 20.23
C VAL A 244 -6.40 6.91 20.07
N ASN A 245 -5.95 8.05 20.59
CA ASN A 245 -6.71 9.30 20.56
C ASN A 245 -6.90 9.86 19.15
N ASN A 246 -6.04 9.47 18.20
CA ASN A 246 -6.05 9.98 16.83
C ASN A 246 -6.56 8.96 15.80
N LEU A 247 -7.04 7.79 16.22
CA LEU A 247 -7.62 6.78 15.33
C LEU A 247 -8.84 7.37 14.60
N GLY A 248 -8.83 7.31 13.28
CA GLY A 248 -9.92 7.76 12.42
C GLY A 248 -9.94 9.24 12.11
N ILE A 249 -8.94 10.02 12.52
CA ILE A 249 -8.84 11.43 12.16
C ILE A 249 -8.08 11.57 10.84
N ASP A 250 -8.71 12.05 9.77
CA ASP A 250 -8.10 12.11 8.42
C ASP A 250 -6.78 12.88 8.37
N GLU A 251 -6.69 14.01 9.08
CA GLU A 251 -5.53 14.89 9.10
C GLU A 251 -4.28 14.28 9.79
N ALA A 252 -4.41 13.15 10.48
CA ALA A 252 -3.35 12.54 11.28
C ALA A 252 -2.30 11.73 10.48
N SER A 253 -1.93 12.18 9.28
CA SER A 253 -0.95 11.51 8.40
C SER A 253 0.46 11.33 8.99
N TRP A 254 0.78 12.10 10.05
CA TRP A 254 2.03 12.04 10.81
C TRP A 254 2.16 10.78 11.68
N MET A 255 1.05 10.11 12.04
CA MET A 255 1.03 8.96 12.96
C MET A 255 1.93 7.81 12.52
N LYS A 256 2.11 7.62 11.20
CA LYS A 256 3.01 6.61 10.64
C LYS A 256 4.47 6.74 11.13
N ARG A 257 4.90 7.94 11.55
CA ARG A 257 6.24 8.18 12.10
C ARG A 257 6.39 7.68 13.53
N LEU A 258 5.32 7.66 14.33
CA LEU A 258 5.36 7.24 15.74
C LEU A 258 5.90 5.81 15.89
N ALA A 259 5.51 4.92 14.98
CA ALA A 259 5.99 3.54 14.95
C ALA A 259 7.52 3.46 14.80
N VAL A 260 8.08 4.31 13.94
CA VAL A 260 9.52 4.41 13.68
C VAL A 260 10.23 4.96 14.91
N PHE A 261 9.67 5.99 15.53
CA PHE A 261 10.23 6.60 16.74
C PHE A 261 10.27 5.62 17.90
N ALA A 262 9.19 4.91 18.16
CA ALA A 262 9.06 4.00 19.30
C ALA A 262 9.78 2.65 19.12
N GLN A 263 10.27 2.32 17.92
CA GLN A 263 10.93 1.05 17.64
C GLN A 263 12.05 0.67 18.65
N PRO A 264 12.92 1.60 19.10
CA PRO A 264 13.98 1.28 20.08
C PRO A 264 13.43 0.88 21.46
N ILE A 265 12.33 1.49 21.91
CA ILE A 265 11.80 1.29 23.27
C ILE A 265 10.87 0.07 23.39
N VAL A 266 10.19 -0.33 22.31
CA VAL A 266 9.21 -1.45 22.31
C VAL A 266 9.85 -2.78 22.68
N SER A 267 11.16 -2.94 22.40
CA SER A 267 11.89 -4.15 22.73
C SER A 267 11.91 -4.46 24.25
N ARG A 268 11.64 -3.45 25.09
CA ARG A 268 11.64 -3.52 26.57
C ARG A 268 10.25 -3.25 27.18
N ALA A 269 9.22 -3.34 26.35
CA ALA A 269 7.84 -3.19 26.79
C ALA A 269 7.47 -4.29 27.81
N ARG A 270 6.90 -3.88 28.95
CA ARG A 270 6.44 -4.80 29.99
C ARG A 270 5.07 -5.41 29.65
N PRO A 271 4.75 -6.59 30.22
CA PRO A 271 3.51 -7.31 29.93
C PRO A 271 2.21 -6.52 30.19
N GLU A 272 2.20 -5.57 31.11
CA GLU A 272 0.99 -4.83 31.50
C GLU A 272 0.45 -3.94 30.36
N LEU A 273 1.30 -3.57 29.40
CA LEU A 273 0.90 -2.81 28.22
C LEU A 273 -0.05 -3.59 27.30
N LEU A 274 -0.07 -4.93 27.38
CA LEU A 274 -1.00 -5.76 26.60
C LEU A 274 -2.45 -5.42 26.93
N GLN A 275 -2.81 -5.46 28.22
CA GLN A 275 -4.18 -5.22 28.68
C GLN A 275 -4.54 -3.75 28.66
N SER A 276 -3.63 -2.87 29.09
CA SER A 276 -3.90 -1.45 29.26
C SER A 276 -3.93 -0.67 27.95
N HIS A 277 -3.13 -1.06 26.95
CA HIS A 277 -2.97 -0.27 25.72
C HIS A 277 -3.24 -1.09 24.45
N PHE A 278 -2.54 -2.21 24.22
CA PHE A 278 -2.63 -2.93 22.93
C PHE A 278 -4.04 -3.51 22.67
N ILE A 279 -4.64 -4.21 23.63
CA ILE A 279 -5.97 -4.80 23.49
C ILE A 279 -7.04 -3.74 23.21
N PRO A 280 -7.16 -2.65 24.00
CA PRO A 280 -8.11 -1.59 23.72
C PRO A 280 -7.91 -0.94 22.35
N THR A 281 -6.66 -0.75 21.93
CA THR A 281 -6.34 -0.13 20.62
C THR A 281 -6.76 -1.03 19.46
N ILE A 282 -6.38 -2.32 19.51
CA ILE A 282 -6.76 -3.30 18.48
C ILE A 282 -8.28 -3.49 18.46
N GLY A 283 -8.96 -3.50 19.62
CA GLY A 283 -10.41 -3.59 19.68
C GLY A 283 -11.12 -2.43 18.97
N ARG A 284 -10.60 -1.19 19.07
CA ARG A 284 -11.12 -0.04 18.30
C ARG A 284 -10.88 -0.19 16.80
N LEU A 285 -9.67 -0.58 16.41
CA LEU A 285 -9.32 -0.83 15.00
C LEU A 285 -10.18 -1.93 14.39
N ARG A 286 -10.42 -3.02 15.13
CA ARG A 286 -11.29 -4.13 14.72
C ARG A 286 -12.72 -3.68 14.47
N LYS A 287 -13.30 -2.92 15.41
CA LYS A 287 -14.66 -2.36 15.25
C LYS A 287 -14.76 -1.45 14.02
N ARG A 288 -13.75 -0.60 13.78
CA ARG A 288 -13.70 0.25 12.60
C ARG A 288 -13.55 -0.55 11.31
N ALA A 289 -12.65 -1.54 11.28
CA ALA A 289 -12.48 -2.42 10.12
C ALA A 289 -13.78 -3.14 9.75
N GLY A 290 -14.49 -3.69 10.75
CA GLY A 290 -15.80 -4.31 10.52
C GLY A 290 -16.85 -3.32 9.99
N LYS A 291 -16.87 -2.08 10.50
CA LYS A 291 -17.77 -1.03 10.02
C LYS A 291 -17.53 -0.70 8.53
N VAL A 292 -16.28 -0.41 8.16
CA VAL A 292 -15.94 -0.02 6.77
C VAL A 292 -16.20 -1.16 5.78
N VAL A 293 -15.93 -2.41 6.18
CA VAL A 293 -16.26 -3.58 5.34
C VAL A 293 -17.77 -3.78 5.22
N SER A 294 -18.54 -3.56 6.29
CA SER A 294 -20.01 -3.61 6.20
C SER A 294 -20.58 -2.53 5.29
N GLU A 295 -20.02 -1.32 5.32
CA GLU A 295 -20.40 -0.21 4.43
C GLU A 295 -20.06 -0.54 2.97
N GLU A 296 -18.90 -1.15 2.71
CA GLU A 296 -18.53 -1.67 1.39
C GLU A 296 -19.53 -2.73 0.88
N GLU A 297 -19.91 -3.69 1.73
CA GLU A 297 -20.86 -4.74 1.37
C GLU A 297 -22.26 -4.17 1.10
N GLN A 298 -22.69 -3.16 1.86
CA GLN A 298 -23.95 -2.47 1.64
C GLN A 298 -23.98 -1.73 0.30
N LEU A 299 -22.94 -0.94 -0.01
CA LEU A 299 -22.85 -0.23 -1.29
C LEU A 299 -22.86 -1.17 -2.49
N ARG A 300 -22.30 -2.38 -2.35
CA ARG A 300 -22.33 -3.40 -3.41
C ARG A 300 -23.76 -3.87 -3.75
N LEU A 301 -24.70 -3.71 -2.82
CA LEU A 301 -26.11 -4.07 -2.99
C LEU A 301 -26.98 -2.91 -3.50
N GLU A 302 -26.49 -1.66 -3.46
CA GLU A 302 -27.20 -0.44 -3.85
C GLU A 302 -27.04 -0.10 -5.36
N ALA A 303 -27.95 0.71 -5.91
CA ALA A 303 -28.01 1.02 -7.35
C ALA A 303 -26.98 2.08 -7.81
N LYS A 304 -26.57 2.00 -9.09
CA LYS A 304 -25.35 2.59 -9.68
C LYS A 304 -25.08 4.10 -9.51
N ALA A 305 -26.05 4.95 -9.20
CA ALA A 305 -25.83 6.41 -9.17
C ALA A 305 -25.33 6.92 -7.81
N GLU A 306 -25.94 6.48 -6.70
CA GLU A 306 -25.47 6.78 -5.33
C GLU A 306 -24.23 5.95 -4.96
N ALA A 307 -24.04 4.82 -5.64
CA ALA A 307 -22.88 3.94 -5.44
C ALA A 307 -21.53 4.63 -5.69
N GLN A 308 -21.43 5.58 -6.62
CA GLN A 308 -20.12 6.15 -6.99
C GLN A 308 -19.56 7.11 -5.92
N GLU A 309 -20.40 7.91 -5.28
CA GLU A 309 -19.99 8.79 -4.17
C GLU A 309 -19.70 7.96 -2.91
N GLY A 310 -20.54 6.97 -2.62
CA GLY A 310 -20.29 6.01 -1.55
C GLY A 310 -18.98 5.22 -1.71
N GLU A 311 -18.66 4.78 -2.94
CA GLU A 311 -17.41 4.08 -3.24
C GLU A 311 -16.16 4.92 -2.93
N LEU A 312 -16.22 6.23 -3.19
CA LEU A 312 -15.12 7.14 -2.86
C LEU A 312 -14.94 7.25 -1.33
N LEU A 313 -16.03 7.45 -0.60
CA LEU A 313 -16.02 7.56 0.86
C LEU A 313 -15.47 6.30 1.52
N VAL A 314 -15.92 5.11 1.09
CA VAL A 314 -15.42 3.83 1.61
C VAL A 314 -13.93 3.66 1.32
N ARG A 315 -13.46 4.09 0.15
CA ARG A 315 -12.03 4.05 -0.17
C ARG A 315 -11.21 4.97 0.76
N ASP A 316 -11.71 6.17 1.03
CA ASP A 316 -11.03 7.12 1.91
C ASP A 316 -10.99 6.61 3.35
N GLU A 317 -12.08 6.01 3.85
CA GLU A 317 -12.13 5.31 5.14
C GLU A 317 -11.14 4.13 5.21
N PHE A 318 -11.01 3.34 4.15
CA PHE A 318 -9.98 2.29 4.08
C PHE A 318 -8.57 2.88 4.13
N SER A 319 -8.33 4.04 3.53
CA SER A 319 -7.02 4.71 3.54
C SER A 319 -6.63 5.13 4.97
N VAL A 320 -7.58 5.72 5.70
CA VAL A 320 -7.42 6.09 7.11
C VAL A 320 -7.22 4.86 7.98
N LEU A 321 -8.00 3.80 7.77
CA LEU A 321 -7.85 2.53 8.47
C LEU A 321 -6.47 1.90 8.23
N CYS A 322 -5.98 1.90 6.99
CA CYS A 322 -4.64 1.39 6.66
C CYS A 322 -3.56 2.17 7.39
N ARG A 323 -3.65 3.51 7.41
CA ARG A 323 -2.72 4.35 8.18
C ARG A 323 -2.71 3.98 9.65
N ASP A 324 -3.88 3.85 10.25
CA ASP A 324 -4.02 3.59 11.68
C ASP A 324 -3.48 2.20 12.05
N LEU A 325 -3.74 1.19 11.22
CA LEU A 325 -3.13 -0.14 11.35
C LEU A 325 -1.61 -0.08 11.23
N TYR A 326 -1.09 0.67 10.27
CA TYR A 326 0.35 0.81 10.06
C TYR A 326 1.06 1.68 11.10
N ALA A 327 0.34 2.51 11.86
CA ALA A 327 0.87 3.20 13.02
C ALA A 327 1.07 2.24 14.22
N LEU A 328 0.22 1.21 14.34
CA LEU A 328 0.25 0.28 15.48
C LEU A 328 1.00 -1.04 15.19
N TYR A 329 0.80 -1.64 14.02
CA TYR A 329 1.24 -3.00 13.72
C TYR A 329 2.76 -3.19 13.82
N PRO A 330 3.63 -2.23 13.45
CA PRO A 330 5.06 -2.35 13.71
C PRO A 330 5.39 -2.53 15.20
N LEU A 331 4.68 -1.81 16.08
CA LEU A 331 4.85 -1.90 17.53
C LEU A 331 4.31 -3.23 18.05
N LEU A 332 3.15 -3.65 17.55
CA LEU A 332 2.53 -4.90 17.95
C LEU A 332 3.36 -6.13 17.54
N ILE A 333 3.85 -6.18 16.29
CA ILE A 333 4.72 -7.26 15.81
C ILE A 333 5.92 -7.43 16.74
N ARG A 334 6.56 -6.30 17.10
CA ARG A 334 7.72 -6.29 17.97
C ARG A 334 7.39 -6.76 19.38
N TYR A 335 6.27 -6.30 19.93
CA TYR A 335 5.77 -6.69 21.24
C TYR A 335 5.46 -8.20 21.32
N VAL A 336 4.79 -8.73 20.30
CA VAL A 336 4.44 -10.15 20.19
C VAL A 336 5.71 -11.00 20.12
N ASP A 337 6.70 -10.61 19.30
CA ASP A 337 7.95 -11.37 19.17
C ASP A 337 8.69 -11.52 20.51
N ASN A 338 8.66 -10.50 21.35
CA ASN A 338 9.29 -10.53 22.67
C ASN A 338 8.60 -11.45 23.68
N ASN A 339 7.27 -11.50 23.64
CA ASN A 339 6.47 -12.22 24.64
C ASN A 339 6.01 -13.61 24.19
N ARG A 340 6.12 -13.91 22.89
CA ARG A 340 5.60 -15.15 22.29
C ARG A 340 6.15 -16.42 22.92
N ALA A 341 7.44 -16.47 23.24
CA ALA A 341 8.03 -17.64 23.87
C ALA A 341 7.33 -17.94 25.21
N GLN A 342 7.10 -16.90 26.02
CA GLN A 342 6.40 -17.01 27.30
C GLN A 342 4.94 -17.42 27.11
N TRP A 343 4.20 -16.83 26.16
CA TRP A 343 2.79 -17.17 25.91
C TRP A 343 2.59 -18.59 25.37
N LEU A 344 3.61 -19.19 24.76
CA LEU A 344 3.56 -20.58 24.32
C LEU A 344 3.80 -21.56 25.46
N THR A 345 4.60 -21.18 26.47
CA THR A 345 4.86 -22.00 27.66
C THR A 345 3.78 -21.83 28.73
N GLU A 346 3.26 -20.61 28.90
CA GLU A 346 2.24 -20.24 29.88
C GLU A 346 1.05 -19.58 29.15
N PRO A 347 -0.11 -20.27 29.07
CA PRO A 347 -1.29 -19.74 28.40
C PRO A 347 -1.69 -18.38 28.99
N ASN A 348 -1.91 -17.40 28.12
CA ASN A 348 -2.27 -16.05 28.51
C ASN A 348 -3.60 -15.65 27.84
N PRO A 349 -4.72 -15.51 28.59
CA PRO A 349 -6.03 -15.18 28.03
C PRO A 349 -6.05 -13.85 27.26
N SER A 350 -5.22 -12.88 27.65
CA SER A 350 -5.09 -11.60 26.97
C SER A 350 -4.39 -11.74 25.62
N ALA A 351 -3.42 -12.64 25.49
CA ALA A 351 -2.77 -12.94 24.22
C ALA A 351 -3.71 -13.68 23.26
N GLU A 352 -4.56 -14.57 23.78
CA GLU A 352 -5.61 -15.24 22.99
C GLU A 352 -6.65 -14.25 22.48
N GLU A 353 -7.12 -13.33 23.32
CA GLU A 353 -8.05 -12.27 22.90
C GLU A 353 -7.43 -11.36 21.83
N LEU A 354 -6.15 -11.03 21.98
CA LEU A 354 -5.40 -10.31 20.95
C LEU A 354 -5.35 -11.10 19.62
N PHE A 355 -5.13 -12.42 19.66
CA PHE A 355 -5.16 -13.26 18.46
C PHE A 355 -6.54 -13.22 17.79
N ARG A 356 -7.64 -13.34 18.54
CA ARG A 356 -9.01 -13.26 18.00
C ARG A 356 -9.23 -11.96 17.25
N MET A 357 -8.93 -10.83 17.87
CA MET A 357 -9.15 -9.51 17.24
C MET A 357 -8.26 -9.28 16.01
N VAL A 358 -6.98 -9.69 16.05
CA VAL A 358 -6.08 -9.62 14.90
C VAL A 358 -6.56 -10.55 13.77
N GLY A 359 -7.05 -11.74 14.12
CA GLY A 359 -7.66 -12.70 13.21
C GLY A 359 -8.87 -12.12 12.49
N GLU A 360 -9.79 -11.47 13.21
CA GLU A 360 -10.95 -10.78 12.62
C GLU A 360 -10.54 -9.70 11.62
N ILE A 361 -9.60 -8.80 11.98
CA ILE A 361 -9.09 -7.77 11.07
C ILE A 361 -8.47 -8.39 9.81
N PHE A 362 -7.70 -9.46 9.98
CA PHE A 362 -7.13 -10.18 8.85
C PHE A 362 -8.21 -10.79 7.94
N ILE A 363 -9.27 -11.36 8.51
CA ILE A 363 -10.38 -11.93 7.73
C ILE A 363 -11.10 -10.82 6.95
N TYR A 364 -11.40 -9.68 7.59
CA TYR A 364 -11.96 -8.51 6.90
C TYR A 364 -11.10 -8.07 5.71
N TRP A 365 -9.79 -7.96 5.92
CA TRP A 365 -8.83 -7.66 4.87
C TRP A 365 -8.79 -8.74 3.78
N SER A 366 -8.84 -10.02 4.15
CA SER A 366 -8.79 -11.12 3.19
C SER A 366 -10.05 -11.19 2.32
N LYS A 367 -11.23 -10.91 2.89
CA LYS A 367 -12.51 -10.87 2.19
C LYS A 367 -12.64 -9.64 1.27
N SER A 368 -12.25 -8.45 1.74
CA SER A 368 -12.39 -7.20 0.97
C SER A 368 -11.26 -7.00 -0.05
N HIS A 369 -11.61 -6.86 -1.33
CA HIS A 369 -10.64 -6.53 -2.38
C HIS A 369 -10.16 -5.08 -2.26
N ASN A 370 -11.05 -4.15 -1.89
CA ASN A 370 -10.71 -2.74 -1.75
C ASN A 370 -9.74 -2.52 -0.59
N PHE A 371 -9.97 -3.21 0.54
CA PHE A 371 -9.07 -3.13 1.69
C PHE A 371 -7.65 -3.62 1.35
N LYS A 372 -7.53 -4.78 0.68
CA LYS A 372 -6.24 -5.28 0.17
C LYS A 372 -5.54 -4.29 -0.75
N ARG A 373 -6.29 -3.68 -1.66
CA ARG A 373 -5.76 -2.72 -2.63
C ARG A 373 -5.28 -1.44 -1.95
N GLU A 374 -6.07 -0.92 -1.02
CA GLU A 374 -5.75 0.33 -0.34
C GLU A 374 -4.57 0.17 0.62
N GLU A 375 -4.43 -1.00 1.25
CA GLU A 375 -3.23 -1.32 2.03
C GLU A 375 -1.96 -1.30 1.17
N GLN A 376 -2.02 -1.89 -0.03
CA GLN A 376 -0.89 -1.84 -0.96
C GLN A 376 -0.60 -0.42 -1.45
N ASN A 377 -1.66 0.35 -1.75
CA ASN A 377 -1.51 1.77 -2.13
C ASN A 377 -0.81 2.55 -1.01
N PHE A 378 -1.24 2.35 0.24
CA PHE A 378 -0.66 3.01 1.40
C PHE A 378 0.83 2.68 1.55
N VAL A 379 1.21 1.40 1.44
CA VAL A 379 2.62 0.97 1.51
C VAL A 379 3.45 1.60 0.40
N VAL A 380 2.94 1.65 -0.82
CA VAL A 380 3.65 2.20 -1.99
C VAL A 380 3.79 3.72 -1.89
N GLN A 381 2.72 4.44 -1.56
CA GLN A 381 2.72 5.91 -1.44
C GLN A 381 3.67 6.41 -0.36
N ASN A 382 3.81 5.63 0.72
CA ASN A 382 4.64 5.99 1.86
C ASN A 382 6.04 5.34 1.85
N GLU A 383 6.39 4.64 0.76
CA GLU A 383 7.67 3.94 0.59
C GLU A 383 8.05 3.02 1.76
N ILE A 384 7.05 2.36 2.37
CA ILE A 384 7.25 1.57 3.59
C ILE A 384 8.00 0.27 3.23
N ASN A 385 9.10 0.04 3.93
CA ASN A 385 9.84 -1.20 3.81
C ASN A 385 9.34 -2.23 4.84
N ASN A 386 8.28 -2.97 4.52
CA ASN A 386 7.71 -3.95 5.46
C ASN A 386 8.76 -4.93 6.01
N MET A 387 9.74 -5.33 5.20
CA MET A 387 10.82 -6.23 5.63
C MET A 387 11.71 -5.66 6.73
N SER A 388 11.90 -4.33 6.82
CA SER A 388 12.71 -3.76 7.92
C SER A 388 12.04 -3.96 9.27
N PHE A 389 10.71 -4.01 9.34
CA PHE A 389 10.00 -4.31 10.60
C PHE A 389 10.04 -5.80 10.96
N LEU A 390 10.23 -6.68 9.98
CA LEU A 390 10.26 -8.13 10.19
C LEU A 390 11.65 -8.69 10.52
N THR A 391 12.73 -7.96 10.20
CA THR A 391 14.11 -8.48 10.22
C THR A 391 15.09 -7.71 11.09
N ALA A 392 14.67 -6.61 11.74
CA ALA A 392 15.55 -5.65 12.42
C ALA A 392 16.47 -6.22 13.53
N ASP A 393 16.25 -7.45 13.97
CA ASP A 393 16.92 -7.99 15.16
C ASP A 393 18.12 -8.90 14.94
N ASN A 394 18.44 -9.30 13.70
CA ASN A 394 19.58 -10.21 13.48
C ASN A 394 20.94 -9.53 13.43
N LYS A 395 21.08 -8.26 13.84
CA LYS A 395 22.38 -7.57 13.86
C LYS A 395 23.19 -7.73 15.15
N SER A 396 22.65 -8.35 16.19
CA SER A 396 23.35 -8.44 17.50
C SER A 396 24.16 -9.71 17.74
N LYS A 397 24.17 -10.71 16.84
CA LYS A 397 25.03 -11.92 17.01
C LYS A 397 25.59 -12.47 15.68
N MET A 398 26.91 -12.35 15.54
CA MET A 398 27.80 -13.11 14.62
C MET A 398 27.49 -13.16 13.13
N ALA A 399 28.19 -12.34 12.34
CA ALA A 399 28.79 -12.78 11.09
C ALA A 399 30.20 -12.19 10.98
N LYS A 400 31.18 -13.07 11.16
CA LYS A 400 32.61 -12.85 10.97
C LYS A 400 32.84 -12.35 9.54
N ALA A 401 33.78 -11.42 9.41
CA ALA A 401 34.32 -10.94 8.15
C ALA A 401 34.70 -12.09 7.19
N GLY A 402 34.42 -11.87 5.90
CA GLY A 402 34.94 -12.63 4.78
C GLY A 402 34.71 -11.82 3.51
N ASP A 403 35.82 -11.42 2.88
CA ASP A 403 35.95 -10.63 1.66
C ASP A 403 34.86 -10.82 0.60
N ILE A 404 34.50 -9.71 -0.08
CA ILE A 404 34.73 -9.51 -1.52
C ILE A 404 34.43 -8.04 -1.86
N GLN A 405 35.47 -7.38 -2.38
CA GLN A 405 35.44 -6.05 -2.98
C GLN A 405 34.78 -6.06 -4.38
N SER A 406 34.27 -4.87 -4.73
CA SER A 406 34.00 -4.35 -6.09
C SER A 406 32.62 -4.62 -6.72
N GLY A 407 32.07 -3.57 -7.34
CA GLY A 407 30.97 -3.68 -8.32
C GLY A 407 29.77 -2.73 -8.11
N GLY A 408 29.98 -1.41 -8.17
CA GLY A 408 28.96 -0.37 -7.95
C GLY A 408 27.93 -0.14 -9.08
N SER A 409 27.67 -1.10 -9.97
CA SER A 409 26.75 -0.91 -11.11
C SER A 409 25.58 -1.90 -11.18
N ASP A 410 25.56 -2.97 -10.38
CA ASP A 410 24.48 -3.97 -10.39
C ASP A 410 23.34 -3.71 -9.38
N GLN A 411 23.50 -2.74 -8.47
CA GLN A 411 22.47 -2.42 -7.48
C GLN A 411 21.23 -1.71 -8.07
N GLU A 412 21.34 -0.99 -9.19
CA GLU A 412 20.20 -0.27 -9.78
C GLU A 412 19.24 -1.19 -10.55
N ARG A 413 19.77 -2.20 -11.25
CA ARG A 413 18.93 -3.19 -11.96
C ARG A 413 18.24 -4.15 -10.99
N THR A 414 18.88 -4.49 -9.88
CA THR A 414 18.26 -5.29 -8.79
C THR A 414 17.25 -4.51 -7.96
N LYS A 415 17.38 -3.18 -7.81
CA LYS A 415 16.37 -2.31 -7.16
C LYS A 415 15.01 -2.32 -7.88
N LYS A 416 14.99 -2.39 -9.21
CA LYS A 416 13.75 -2.49 -10.00
C LYS A 416 13.08 -3.86 -9.90
N LYS A 417 13.87 -4.96 -9.89
CA LYS A 417 13.33 -6.33 -9.71
C LYS A 417 12.80 -6.59 -8.29
N ARG A 418 13.41 -5.97 -7.27
CA ARG A 418 12.96 -6.00 -5.86
C ARG A 418 11.78 -5.06 -5.53
N ARG A 419 11.31 -4.21 -6.45
CA ARG A 419 10.11 -3.38 -6.18
C ARG A 419 8.84 -4.23 -6.20
N GLY A 420 8.72 -5.20 -7.11
CA GLY A 420 7.54 -6.09 -7.16
C GLY A 420 7.41 -7.02 -5.95
N ASP A 421 8.53 -7.43 -5.36
CA ASP A 421 8.57 -8.31 -4.17
C ASP A 421 8.36 -7.58 -2.84
N ARG A 422 8.56 -6.25 -2.80
CA ARG A 422 8.29 -5.41 -1.62
C ARG A 422 6.81 -5.09 -1.43
N TYR A 423 6.01 -5.31 -2.48
CA TYR A 423 4.59 -4.93 -2.55
C TYR A 423 3.77 -6.14 -2.94
N SER A 424 3.98 -7.24 -2.22
CA SER A 424 3.16 -8.44 -2.31
C SER A 424 2.25 -8.52 -1.10
N VAL A 425 1.06 -9.07 -1.30
CA VAL A 425 0.15 -9.54 -0.24
C VAL A 425 0.93 -10.32 0.84
N GLN A 426 1.96 -11.07 0.45
CA GLN A 426 2.82 -11.86 1.35
C GLN A 426 3.69 -11.03 2.29
N THR A 427 4.03 -9.79 1.93
CA THR A 427 4.85 -8.88 2.74
C THR A 427 4.01 -7.93 3.60
N SER A 428 2.68 -8.03 3.56
CA SER A 428 1.77 -7.18 4.33
C SER A 428 2.04 -7.27 5.83
N LEU A 429 2.03 -6.12 6.54
CA LEU A 429 2.12 -6.12 7.99
C LEU A 429 0.88 -6.76 8.65
N ILE A 430 -0.27 -6.78 7.98
CA ILE A 430 -1.48 -7.44 8.48
C ILE A 430 -1.27 -8.95 8.51
N VAL A 431 -0.79 -9.50 7.39
CA VAL A 431 -0.43 -10.93 7.28
C VAL A 431 0.70 -11.27 8.26
N ALA A 432 1.72 -10.43 8.36
CA ALA A 432 2.85 -10.68 9.25
C ALA A 432 2.42 -10.72 10.72
N THR A 433 1.61 -9.75 11.17
CA THR A 433 1.09 -9.71 12.54
C THR A 433 0.30 -10.97 12.86
N LEU A 434 -0.59 -11.39 11.95
CA LEU A 434 -1.33 -12.64 12.10
C LEU A 434 -0.39 -13.86 12.21
N LYS A 435 0.57 -14.00 11.29
CA LYS A 435 1.50 -15.14 11.28
C LYS A 435 2.35 -15.21 12.55
N LYS A 436 2.70 -14.06 13.14
CA LYS A 436 3.41 -13.99 14.42
C LYS A 436 2.53 -14.48 15.58
N MET A 437 1.23 -14.16 15.55
CA MET A 437 0.25 -14.58 16.54
C MET A 437 -0.27 -16.01 16.32
N LEU A 438 -0.13 -16.57 15.11
CA LEU A 438 -0.75 -17.84 14.72
C LEU A 438 -0.41 -18.99 15.67
N PRO A 439 0.83 -19.14 16.18
CA PRO A 439 1.08 -20.23 17.13
C PRO A 439 0.40 -20.06 18.49
N ILE A 440 0.07 -18.84 18.90
CA ILE A 440 -0.79 -18.61 20.08
C ILE A 440 -2.20 -19.14 19.77
N GLY A 441 -2.75 -18.80 18.61
CA GLY A 441 -4.06 -19.31 18.16
C GLY A 441 -4.12 -20.84 18.03
N LEU A 442 -3.09 -21.46 17.43
CA LEU A 442 -3.00 -22.93 17.35
C LEU A 442 -2.88 -23.58 18.73
N ASN A 443 -2.24 -22.91 19.69
CA ASN A 443 -2.10 -23.39 21.05
C ASN A 443 -3.43 -23.36 21.82
N MET A 444 -4.45 -22.61 21.37
CA MET A 444 -5.79 -22.62 21.94
C MET A 444 -6.54 -23.93 21.66
N CYS A 445 -6.22 -24.62 20.56
CA CYS A 445 -6.84 -25.87 20.17
C CYS A 445 -6.08 -27.08 20.73
N ALA A 446 -6.82 -28.11 21.12
CA ALA A 446 -6.24 -29.39 21.48
C ALA A 446 -5.76 -30.14 20.22
N PRO A 447 -4.72 -30.99 20.30
CA PRO A 447 -4.35 -31.84 19.16
C PRO A 447 -5.47 -32.74 18.63
N THR A 448 -6.51 -33.05 19.42
CA THR A 448 -7.73 -33.75 19.00
C THR A 448 -8.64 -32.89 18.08
N ASP A 449 -8.45 -31.58 18.05
CA ASP A 449 -9.28 -30.64 17.27
C ASP A 449 -8.89 -30.60 15.78
N GLN A 450 -7.76 -31.21 15.39
CA GLN A 450 -7.21 -31.11 14.03
C GLN A 450 -8.17 -31.58 12.93
N ASP A 451 -8.94 -32.65 13.19
CA ASP A 451 -9.93 -33.16 12.25
C ASP A 451 -11.10 -32.16 12.09
N LEU A 452 -11.56 -31.57 13.19
CA LEU A 452 -12.60 -30.55 13.19
C LEU A 452 -12.14 -29.28 12.45
N ILE A 453 -10.88 -28.86 12.64
CA ILE A 453 -10.28 -27.74 11.92
C ILE A 453 -10.29 -28.01 10.41
N THR A 454 -9.91 -29.22 10.00
CA THR A 454 -9.87 -29.62 8.58
C THR A 454 -11.27 -29.63 7.96
N LEU A 455 -12.26 -30.14 8.71
CA LEU A 455 -13.65 -30.12 8.31
C LEU A 455 -14.18 -28.70 8.14
N ALA A 456 -13.98 -27.82 9.13
CA ALA A 456 -14.41 -26.42 9.06
C ALA A 456 -13.76 -25.67 7.89
N LYS A 457 -12.47 -25.88 7.62
CA LYS A 457 -11.79 -25.32 6.44
C LYS A 457 -12.45 -25.77 5.13
N THR A 458 -12.91 -27.02 5.07
CA THR A 458 -13.62 -27.55 3.89
C THR A 458 -14.97 -26.86 3.71
N ARG A 459 -15.71 -26.61 4.79
CA ARG A 459 -16.97 -25.86 4.76
C ARG A 459 -16.76 -24.40 4.30
N TYR A 460 -15.73 -23.72 4.81
CA TYR A 460 -15.37 -22.40 4.29
C TYR A 460 -14.98 -22.41 2.81
N ALA A 461 -14.33 -23.48 2.33
CA ALA A 461 -14.05 -23.64 0.89
C ALA A 461 -15.33 -23.79 0.03
N LEU A 462 -16.41 -24.30 0.61
CA LEU A 462 -17.75 -24.37 0.01
C LEU A 462 -18.53 -23.05 0.11
N LYS A 463 -17.94 -22.01 0.73
CA LYS A 463 -18.53 -20.68 0.97
C LYS A 463 -19.73 -20.68 1.92
N ASP A 464 -19.75 -21.63 2.84
CA ASP A 464 -20.70 -21.62 3.94
C ASP A 464 -20.50 -20.39 4.84
N THR A 465 -21.58 -19.94 5.44
CA THR A 465 -21.60 -18.84 6.43
C THR A 465 -21.00 -19.29 7.76
N ASP A 466 -20.54 -18.33 8.56
CA ASP A 466 -19.98 -18.61 9.89
C ASP A 466 -21.01 -19.36 10.79
N GLU A 467 -22.32 -19.12 10.63
CA GLU A 467 -23.34 -19.85 11.40
C GLU A 467 -23.45 -21.31 10.97
N GLU A 468 -23.49 -21.58 9.66
CA GLU A 468 -23.56 -22.94 9.11
C GLU A 468 -22.32 -23.76 9.48
N VAL A 469 -21.12 -23.14 9.48
CA VAL A 469 -19.89 -23.79 9.94
C VAL A 469 -19.96 -24.13 11.42
N ARG A 470 -20.52 -23.22 12.25
CA ARG A 470 -20.67 -23.44 13.69
C ARG A 470 -21.61 -24.61 13.99
N GLU A 471 -22.77 -24.63 13.35
CA GLU A 471 -23.76 -25.70 13.49
C GLU A 471 -23.15 -27.05 13.04
N PHE A 472 -22.43 -27.05 11.93
CA PHE A 472 -21.76 -28.25 11.43
C PHE A 472 -20.70 -28.77 12.42
N LEU A 473 -19.90 -27.89 13.02
CA LEU A 473 -18.92 -28.26 14.04
C LEU A 473 -19.59 -28.85 15.28
N HIS A 474 -20.68 -28.25 15.76
CA HIS A 474 -21.43 -28.73 16.91
C HIS A 474 -21.94 -30.17 16.69
N ASN A 475 -22.46 -30.47 15.51
CA ASN A 475 -22.93 -31.80 15.14
C ASN A 475 -21.81 -32.86 15.03
N ASN A 476 -20.54 -32.43 14.87
CA ASN A 476 -19.40 -33.32 14.62
C ASN A 476 -18.40 -33.41 15.78
N LEU A 477 -18.68 -32.80 16.94
CA LEU A 477 -17.80 -32.85 18.13
C LEU A 477 -17.40 -34.27 18.56
N HIS A 478 -18.28 -35.25 18.34
CA HIS A 478 -18.05 -36.67 18.65
C HIS A 478 -16.79 -37.27 17.97
N LEU A 479 -16.24 -36.60 16.95
CA LEU A 479 -15.02 -37.03 16.27
C LEU A 479 -13.77 -36.89 17.15
N GLN A 480 -13.72 -35.95 18.11
CA GLN A 480 -12.56 -35.78 19.01
C GLN A 480 -12.24 -37.06 19.80
N GLY A 481 -13.27 -37.70 20.36
CA GLY A 481 -13.12 -38.92 21.17
C GLY A 481 -12.63 -40.14 20.38
N LYS A 482 -12.75 -40.14 19.05
CA LYS A 482 -12.21 -41.21 18.19
C LYS A 482 -10.70 -41.11 18.01
N VAL A 483 -10.13 -39.89 18.07
CA VAL A 483 -8.71 -39.63 17.81
C VAL A 483 -7.87 -39.78 19.09
N GLU A 484 -8.46 -39.59 20.27
CA GLU A 484 -7.81 -39.69 21.58
C GLU A 484 -7.21 -41.09 21.87
N GLY A 485 -7.77 -42.14 21.27
CA GLY A 485 -7.27 -43.52 21.35
C GLY A 485 -6.01 -43.82 20.53
N SER A 486 -5.55 -42.89 19.67
CA SER A 486 -4.41 -43.11 18.79
C SER A 486 -3.06 -43.12 19.54
N PRO A 487 -2.20 -44.13 19.35
CA PRO A 487 -0.86 -44.16 19.93
C PRO A 487 0.01 -42.94 19.57
N SER A 488 -0.18 -42.34 18.38
CA SER A 488 0.58 -41.19 17.91
C SER A 488 0.16 -39.87 18.57
N LEU A 489 -1.07 -39.78 19.10
CA LEU A 489 -1.59 -38.56 19.72
C LEU A 489 -1.36 -38.54 21.24
N ARG A 490 -1.11 -39.69 21.86
CA ARG A 490 -0.98 -39.85 23.32
C ARG A 490 0.10 -38.97 23.94
N TRP A 491 1.27 -38.86 23.30
CA TRP A 491 2.35 -38.02 23.81
C TRP A 491 2.07 -36.52 23.59
N GLN A 492 1.39 -36.15 22.51
CA GLN A 492 0.97 -34.76 22.26
C GLN A 492 -0.09 -34.32 23.28
N MET A 493 -1.04 -35.21 23.60
CA MET A 493 -2.03 -35.01 24.66
C MET A 493 -1.36 -34.88 26.03
N ALA A 494 -0.37 -35.72 26.34
CA ALA A 494 0.38 -35.62 27.59
C ALA A 494 1.12 -34.28 27.72
N LEU A 495 1.72 -33.77 26.63
CA LEU A 495 2.32 -32.44 26.61
C LEU A 495 1.27 -31.33 26.76
N TYR A 496 0.12 -31.45 26.09
CA TYR A 496 -0.97 -30.47 26.15
C TYR A 496 -1.59 -30.37 27.54
N ARG A 497 -1.84 -31.50 28.21
CA ARG A 497 -2.36 -31.55 29.60
C ARG A 497 -1.35 -31.12 30.64
N GLY A 498 -0.05 -31.28 30.38
CA GLY A 498 1.01 -30.82 31.26
C GLY A 498 1.18 -29.30 31.33
N VAL A 499 0.43 -28.54 30.52
CA VAL A 499 0.47 -27.07 30.53
C VAL A 499 -0.49 -26.53 31.60
N PRO A 500 -0.01 -25.80 32.61
CA PRO A 500 -0.85 -25.25 33.67
C PRO A 500 -1.88 -24.25 33.11
N GLY A 501 -3.09 -24.25 33.66
CA GLY A 501 -4.17 -23.32 33.29
C GLY A 501 -5.12 -23.81 32.18
N ARG A 502 -5.00 -25.06 31.71
CA ARG A 502 -5.87 -25.65 30.68
C ARG A 502 -6.99 -26.53 31.21
N GLU A 503 -7.02 -26.82 32.50
CA GLU A 503 -7.84 -27.91 33.06
C GLU A 503 -9.31 -27.53 33.33
N GLU A 504 -9.66 -26.24 33.49
CA GLU A 504 -11.02 -25.84 33.90
C GLU A 504 -11.98 -25.51 32.74
N ASP A 505 -11.48 -25.29 31.51
CA ASP A 505 -12.26 -24.76 30.37
C ASP A 505 -12.14 -25.57 29.06
N ALA A 506 -11.37 -26.66 29.05
CA ALA A 506 -11.04 -27.41 27.83
C ALA A 506 -12.21 -28.23 27.25
N ASP A 507 -13.14 -28.67 28.10
CA ASP A 507 -14.15 -29.69 27.77
C ASP A 507 -15.55 -29.11 27.46
N ASP A 508 -15.75 -27.79 27.56
CA ASP A 508 -17.02 -27.13 27.24
C ASP A 508 -17.28 -27.10 25.71
N PRO A 509 -18.29 -27.84 25.20
CA PRO A 509 -18.60 -27.96 23.77
C PRO A 509 -18.70 -26.63 23.04
N GLU A 510 -19.32 -25.60 23.63
CA GLU A 510 -19.49 -24.30 22.98
C GLU A 510 -18.17 -23.57 22.82
N LYS A 511 -17.32 -23.62 23.86
CA LYS A 511 -15.96 -23.06 23.81
C LYS A 511 -15.08 -23.81 22.80
N ILE A 512 -15.23 -25.13 22.69
CA ILE A 512 -14.54 -25.95 21.67
C ILE A 512 -14.93 -25.50 20.26
N VAL A 513 -16.24 -25.46 19.98
CA VAL A 513 -16.72 -25.09 18.64
C VAL A 513 -16.25 -23.68 18.29
N ARG A 514 -16.35 -22.73 19.23
CA ARG A 514 -15.91 -21.36 19.03
C ARG A 514 -14.42 -21.26 18.72
N ARG A 515 -13.54 -21.84 19.55
CA ARG A 515 -12.07 -21.78 19.32
C ARG A 515 -11.66 -22.45 18.01
N VAL A 516 -12.25 -23.60 17.69
CA VAL A 516 -12.01 -24.32 16.43
C VAL A 516 -12.48 -23.51 15.23
N GLN A 517 -13.66 -22.88 15.31
CA GLN A 517 -14.19 -22.03 14.27
C GLN A 517 -13.27 -20.81 14.02
N GLU A 518 -12.87 -20.11 15.08
CA GLU A 518 -12.00 -18.92 15.01
C GLU A 518 -10.65 -19.28 14.35
N VAL A 519 -10.00 -20.36 14.79
CA VAL A 519 -8.71 -20.80 14.24
C VAL A 519 -8.85 -21.32 12.81
N SER A 520 -9.89 -22.10 12.51
CA SER A 520 -10.11 -22.65 11.17
C SER A 520 -10.42 -21.57 10.12
N ALA A 521 -11.17 -20.54 10.47
CA ALA A 521 -11.42 -19.39 9.60
C ALA A 521 -10.09 -18.69 9.24
N VAL A 522 -9.29 -18.36 10.26
CA VAL A 522 -7.97 -17.74 10.09
C VAL A 522 -7.08 -18.61 9.18
N LEU A 523 -6.98 -19.91 9.44
CA LEU A 523 -6.17 -20.83 8.65
C LEU A 523 -6.67 -20.94 7.20
N TYR A 524 -7.98 -21.00 6.98
CA TYR A 524 -8.56 -21.02 5.63
C TYR A 524 -8.17 -19.78 4.83
N TYR A 525 -8.42 -18.58 5.38
CA TYR A 525 -8.12 -17.32 4.69
C TYR A 525 -6.60 -17.09 4.53
N LEU A 526 -5.79 -17.57 5.47
CA LEU A 526 -4.33 -17.54 5.36
C LEU A 526 -3.83 -18.45 4.22
N ASP A 527 -4.36 -19.67 4.11
CA ASP A 527 -4.03 -20.58 3.01
C ASP A 527 -4.39 -19.98 1.65
N GLN A 528 -5.57 -19.35 1.53
CA GLN A 528 -5.98 -18.64 0.31
C GLN A 528 -5.04 -17.48 -0.04
N THR A 529 -4.49 -16.81 0.98
CA THR A 529 -3.62 -15.65 0.83
C THR A 529 -2.20 -16.06 0.43
N GLU A 530 -1.66 -17.13 1.02
CA GLU A 530 -0.31 -17.62 0.74
C GLU A 530 -0.23 -18.47 -0.53
N HIS A 531 -1.27 -19.26 -0.77
CA HIS A 531 -1.41 -20.17 -1.89
C HIS A 531 -2.66 -19.80 -2.68
N PRO A 532 -2.75 -18.57 -3.26
CA PRO A 532 -3.85 -18.23 -4.13
C PRO A 532 -3.89 -19.31 -5.20
N TYR A 533 -5.05 -19.96 -5.32
CA TYR A 533 -5.19 -21.09 -6.24
C TYR A 533 -4.53 -20.69 -7.55
N LYS A 534 -3.56 -21.48 -8.00
CA LYS A 534 -3.11 -21.47 -9.39
C LYS A 534 -4.25 -22.01 -10.28
N SER A 535 -5.51 -21.72 -9.96
CA SER A 535 -6.56 -21.46 -10.93
C SER A 535 -5.86 -20.65 -12.00
N LYS A 536 -5.65 -21.34 -13.13
CA LYS A 536 -4.95 -20.93 -14.34
C LYS A 536 -4.58 -19.47 -14.21
N LYS A 537 -3.28 -19.15 -14.11
CA LYS A 537 -2.74 -17.79 -14.41
C LYS A 537 -3.77 -17.18 -15.32
N ALA A 538 -4.34 -16.02 -14.98
CA ALA A 538 -5.02 -15.23 -15.99
C ALA A 538 -3.95 -15.02 -17.08
N VAL A 539 -3.85 -16.01 -17.97
CA VAL A 539 -3.33 -15.90 -19.30
C VAL A 539 -4.23 -14.81 -19.73
N TRP A 540 -3.69 -13.60 -19.76
CA TRP A 540 -4.30 -12.50 -20.44
C TRP A 540 -4.71 -13.11 -21.77
N HIS A 541 -5.97 -13.49 -21.88
CA HIS A 541 -6.50 -13.96 -23.13
C HIS A 541 -6.16 -12.80 -24.03
N LYS A 542 -5.35 -13.06 -25.06
CA LYS A 542 -5.02 -12.00 -26.01
C LYS A 542 -6.34 -11.64 -26.67
N LEU A 543 -7.09 -10.73 -26.06
CA LEU A 543 -8.38 -10.21 -26.51
C LEU A 543 -8.21 -9.64 -27.92
N LEU A 544 -6.99 -9.16 -28.21
CA LEU A 544 -6.54 -8.75 -29.52
C LEU A 544 -5.45 -9.67 -30.06
N SER A 545 -5.76 -10.28 -31.20
CA SER A 545 -4.78 -10.93 -32.05
C SER A 545 -3.66 -9.96 -32.43
N LYS A 546 -2.49 -10.50 -32.81
CA LYS A 546 -1.36 -9.68 -33.27
C LYS A 546 -1.75 -8.84 -34.50
N GLN A 547 -2.61 -9.39 -35.37
CA GLN A 547 -3.16 -8.70 -36.54
C GLN A 547 -4.08 -7.55 -36.13
N ARG A 548 -5.03 -7.75 -35.21
CA ARG A 548 -5.91 -6.66 -34.75
C ARG A 548 -5.15 -5.54 -34.07
N ARG A 549 -4.11 -5.85 -33.27
CA ARG A 549 -3.20 -4.82 -32.72
C ARG A 549 -2.47 -4.04 -33.80
N ARG A 550 -1.96 -4.72 -34.84
CA ARG A 550 -1.33 -4.06 -35.99
C ARG A 550 -2.32 -3.17 -36.75
N ALA A 551 -3.56 -3.62 -36.93
CA ALA A 551 -4.62 -2.84 -37.55
C ALA A 551 -4.94 -1.57 -36.75
N VAL A 552 -5.14 -1.68 -35.44
CA VAL A 552 -5.36 -0.51 -34.56
C VAL A 552 -4.21 0.50 -34.66
N VAL A 553 -2.95 0.02 -34.64
CA VAL A 553 -1.78 0.89 -34.83
C VAL A 553 -1.73 1.50 -36.23
N ALA A 554 -2.19 0.80 -37.27
CA ALA A 554 -2.30 1.33 -38.62
C ALA A 554 -3.41 2.40 -38.74
N CYS A 555 -4.52 2.25 -38.02
CA CYS A 555 -5.56 3.28 -37.95
C CYS A 555 -5.03 4.60 -37.39
N PHE A 556 -4.17 4.55 -36.34
CA PHE A 556 -3.50 5.76 -35.84
C PHE A 556 -2.51 6.39 -36.83
N ARG A 557 -2.13 5.68 -37.89
CA ARG A 557 -1.25 6.17 -38.97
C ARG A 557 -2.02 6.55 -40.23
N MET A 558 -3.35 6.55 -40.19
CA MET A 558 -4.16 6.91 -41.36
C MET A 558 -3.87 8.35 -41.78
N THR A 559 -3.73 8.56 -43.08
CA THR A 559 -3.60 9.91 -43.65
C THR A 559 -4.99 10.53 -43.68
N PRO A 560 -5.21 11.71 -43.08
CA PRO A 560 -6.50 12.37 -43.12
C PRO A 560 -6.84 12.80 -44.55
N LEU A 561 -8.14 12.83 -44.89
CA LEU A 561 -8.63 13.09 -46.24
C LEU A 561 -8.09 14.40 -46.84
N TYR A 562 -7.97 15.46 -46.04
CA TYR A 562 -7.47 16.76 -46.47
C TYR A 562 -5.98 16.76 -46.87
N ASN A 563 -5.22 15.72 -46.50
CA ASN A 563 -3.81 15.55 -46.86
C ASN A 563 -3.61 14.55 -48.02
N LEU A 564 -4.69 14.00 -48.60
CA LEU A 564 -4.58 13.11 -49.75
C LEU A 564 -4.40 13.91 -51.06
N PRO A 565 -3.62 13.41 -52.03
CA PRO A 565 -3.57 13.99 -53.37
C PRO A 565 -4.96 14.04 -54.00
N THR A 566 -5.30 15.14 -54.66
CA THR A 566 -6.64 15.42 -55.20
C THR A 566 -7.20 14.28 -56.06
N HIS A 567 -6.38 13.72 -56.98
CA HIS A 567 -6.80 12.62 -57.85
C HIS A 567 -7.22 11.37 -57.06
N ARG A 568 -6.57 11.08 -55.92
CA ARG A 568 -6.86 9.91 -55.09
C ARG A 568 -8.15 10.11 -54.30
N ALA A 569 -8.38 11.33 -53.80
CA ALA A 569 -9.65 11.69 -53.16
C ALA A 569 -10.81 11.60 -54.15
N CYS A 570 -10.64 12.08 -55.38
CA CYS A 570 -11.65 11.96 -56.44
C CYS A 570 -12.00 10.50 -56.76
N ASN A 571 -11.01 9.60 -56.84
CA ASN A 571 -11.27 8.18 -57.10
C ASN A 571 -12.08 7.53 -55.96
N MET A 572 -11.73 7.78 -54.70
CA MET A 572 -12.48 7.27 -53.54
C MET A 572 -13.91 7.82 -53.50
N PHE A 573 -14.08 9.08 -53.89
CA PHE A 573 -15.40 9.70 -54.01
C PHE A 573 -16.25 9.05 -55.11
N LEU A 574 -15.71 8.88 -56.32
CA LEU A 574 -16.44 8.28 -57.44
C LEU A 574 -16.88 6.84 -57.17
N GLU A 575 -16.03 6.05 -56.51
CA GLU A 575 -16.36 4.66 -56.13
C GLU A 575 -17.51 4.63 -55.11
N SER A 576 -17.44 5.51 -54.10
CA SER A 576 -18.51 5.64 -53.09
C SER A 576 -19.80 6.19 -53.69
N TYR A 577 -19.72 7.16 -54.60
CA TYR A 577 -20.87 7.76 -55.28
C TYR A 577 -21.56 6.74 -56.19
N LYS A 578 -20.79 5.96 -56.96
CA LYS A 578 -21.35 4.88 -57.77
C LYS A 578 -22.11 3.87 -56.91
N ALA A 579 -21.53 3.42 -55.80
CA ALA A 579 -22.13 2.39 -54.96
C ALA A 579 -23.36 2.89 -54.18
N ALA A 580 -23.31 4.10 -53.65
CA ALA A 580 -24.33 4.61 -52.73
C ALA A 580 -25.40 5.49 -53.39
N TRP A 581 -25.17 5.98 -54.62
CA TRP A 581 -26.12 6.85 -55.31
C TRP A 581 -26.56 6.29 -56.65
N ILE A 582 -25.64 5.80 -57.50
CA ILE A 582 -26.00 5.33 -58.85
C ILE A 582 -26.64 3.92 -58.78
N LEU A 583 -26.04 2.99 -58.03
CA LEU A 583 -26.56 1.61 -57.96
C LEU A 583 -27.85 1.48 -57.15
N THR A 584 -28.13 2.44 -56.27
CA THR A 584 -29.35 2.51 -55.47
C THR A 584 -30.45 3.33 -56.12
N GLU A 585 -30.16 3.99 -57.24
CA GLU A 585 -31.16 4.77 -57.98
C GLU A 585 -32.14 3.80 -58.62
N ASP A 586 -33.43 3.98 -58.31
CA ASP A 586 -34.47 3.12 -58.83
C ASP A 586 -34.75 3.47 -60.29
N HIS A 587 -34.69 2.45 -61.14
CA HIS A 587 -34.94 2.57 -62.56
C HIS A 587 -36.27 1.85 -62.81
N SER A 588 -37.30 2.59 -63.21
CA SER A 588 -38.64 2.03 -63.48
C SER A 588 -38.96 2.05 -64.98
N PHE A 589 -37.98 1.74 -65.83
CA PHE A 589 -38.16 1.77 -67.28
C PHE A 589 -38.53 0.40 -67.86
N GLU A 590 -38.37 -0.65 -67.06
CA GLU A 590 -38.52 -2.06 -67.43
C GLU A 590 -39.92 -2.34 -67.97
N ASP A 591 -40.98 -1.90 -67.29
CA ASP A 591 -42.36 -2.12 -67.75
C ASP A 591 -42.68 -1.37 -69.03
N ARG A 592 -42.28 -0.11 -69.09
CA ARG A 592 -42.51 0.72 -70.26
C ARG A 592 -41.78 0.13 -71.47
N MET A 593 -40.57 -0.39 -71.27
CA MET A 593 -39.78 -1.02 -72.31
C MET A 593 -40.43 -2.32 -72.80
N ILE A 594 -40.92 -3.17 -71.90
CA ILE A 594 -41.62 -4.41 -72.28
C ILE A 594 -42.95 -4.10 -72.96
N ASP A 595 -43.74 -3.14 -72.45
CA ASP A 595 -45.00 -2.68 -73.05
C ASP A 595 -44.76 -2.14 -74.48
N ASP A 596 -43.76 -1.27 -74.65
CA ASP A 596 -43.40 -0.71 -75.97
C ASP A 596 -42.91 -1.79 -76.96
N LEU A 597 -42.21 -2.84 -76.48
CA LEU A 597 -41.75 -3.96 -77.32
C LEU A 597 -42.85 -4.98 -77.64
N SER A 598 -43.90 -5.06 -76.82
CA SER A 598 -45.04 -5.96 -77.01
C SER A 598 -46.09 -5.42 -77.99
N LYS A 599 -46.09 -4.11 -78.22
CA LYS A 599 -46.94 -3.49 -79.24
C LYS A 599 -46.41 -3.86 -80.62
N ALA A 600 -47.21 -4.59 -81.40
CA ALA A 600 -46.95 -4.79 -82.82
C ALA A 600 -46.91 -3.40 -83.47
N GLY A 601 -45.78 -3.01 -84.05
CA GLY A 601 -45.66 -1.71 -84.70
C GLY A 601 -46.80 -1.51 -85.69
N GLU A 602 -47.60 -0.46 -85.50
CA GLU A 602 -48.61 -0.04 -86.46
C GLU A 602 -47.89 0.34 -87.76
N GLN A 603 -47.71 -0.64 -88.65
CA GLN A 603 -47.45 -0.37 -90.04
C GLN A 603 -48.80 -0.20 -90.71
N GLU A 604 -49.05 1.02 -91.20
CA GLU A 604 -50.15 1.34 -92.11
C GLU A 604 -50.17 0.34 -93.29
N GLU A 605 -51.39 -0.06 -93.63
CA GLU A 605 -51.84 -1.20 -94.44
C GLU A 605 -51.14 -1.43 -95.79
N GLU A 606 -51.15 -2.68 -96.27
CA GLU A 606 -51.72 -3.00 -97.59
C GLU A 606 -52.17 -4.47 -97.65
N GLU A 607 -53.32 -4.69 -98.29
CA GLU A 607 -54.22 -5.84 -98.19
C GLU A 607 -53.75 -7.13 -98.93
N GLU A 608 -54.34 -8.24 -98.48
CA GLU A 608 -54.59 -9.55 -99.14
C GLU A 608 -53.67 -10.77 -98.85
N GLU A 609 -54.38 -11.85 -98.47
CA GLU A 609 -54.03 -13.28 -98.32
C GLU A 609 -53.28 -13.77 -97.05
N VAL A 610 -54.06 -14.37 -96.12
CA VAL A 610 -53.68 -15.23 -94.97
C VAL A 610 -52.43 -14.77 -94.21
N GLU A 611 -52.56 -13.75 -93.38
CA GLU A 611 -51.40 -13.28 -92.60
C GLU A 611 -51.08 -14.20 -91.41
N GLU A 612 -49.95 -14.91 -91.50
CA GLU A 612 -49.14 -15.21 -90.32
C GLU A 612 -48.95 -13.89 -89.55
N LYS A 613 -49.50 -13.77 -88.34
CA LYS A 613 -49.24 -12.62 -87.47
C LYS A 613 -47.74 -12.45 -87.35
N LYS A 614 -47.18 -11.37 -87.93
CA LYS A 614 -45.77 -11.04 -87.76
C LYS A 614 -45.49 -10.95 -86.25
N PRO A 615 -44.48 -11.66 -85.74
CA PRO A 615 -44.19 -11.64 -84.31
C PRO A 615 -43.81 -10.22 -83.88
N ASP A 616 -44.34 -9.77 -82.75
CA ASP A 616 -43.95 -8.50 -82.14
C ASP A 616 -42.44 -8.49 -81.80
N PRO A 617 -41.82 -7.30 -81.64
CA PRO A 617 -40.39 -7.19 -81.34
C PRO A 617 -39.94 -8.01 -80.12
N LEU A 618 -40.77 -8.12 -79.07
CA LEU A 618 -40.48 -8.94 -77.89
C LEU A 618 -40.44 -10.43 -78.23
N HIS A 619 -41.39 -10.91 -79.04
CA HIS A 619 -41.44 -12.29 -79.51
C HIS A 619 -40.25 -12.62 -80.43
N GLN A 620 -39.83 -11.68 -81.28
CA GLN A 620 -38.61 -11.84 -82.09
C GLN A 620 -37.36 -11.99 -81.22
N LEU A 621 -37.26 -11.24 -80.13
CA LEU A 621 -36.17 -11.33 -79.17
C LEU A 621 -36.15 -12.69 -78.44
N VAL A 622 -37.31 -13.19 -78.01
CA VAL A 622 -37.43 -14.52 -77.40
C VAL A 622 -37.07 -15.63 -78.40
N LEU A 623 -37.51 -15.51 -79.66
CA LEU A 623 -37.11 -16.42 -80.74
C LEU A 623 -35.61 -16.39 -80.99
N HIS A 624 -34.97 -15.22 -80.91
CA HIS A 624 -33.52 -15.10 -81.03
C HIS A 624 -32.82 -15.88 -79.91
N PHE A 625 -33.20 -15.68 -78.65
CA PHE A 625 -32.59 -16.39 -77.52
C PHE A 625 -32.84 -17.89 -77.55
N SER A 626 -34.04 -18.34 -77.94
CA SER A 626 -34.34 -19.77 -78.08
C SER A 626 -33.51 -20.44 -79.19
N ARG A 627 -33.31 -19.77 -80.34
CA ARG A 627 -32.40 -20.27 -81.39
C ARG A 627 -30.96 -20.35 -80.88
N THR A 628 -30.50 -19.32 -80.17
CA THR A 628 -29.14 -19.29 -79.58
C THR A 628 -28.96 -20.42 -78.56
N ALA A 629 -29.95 -20.70 -77.71
CA ALA A 629 -29.93 -21.79 -76.74
C ALA A 629 -29.95 -23.19 -77.38
N LEU A 630 -30.65 -23.34 -78.51
CA LEU A 630 -30.73 -24.59 -79.27
C LEU A 630 -29.52 -24.82 -80.20
N THR A 631 -28.61 -23.86 -80.29
CA THR A 631 -27.40 -24.02 -81.10
C THR A 631 -26.41 -24.93 -80.35
N GLU A 632 -26.03 -26.05 -80.97
CA GLU A 632 -25.16 -27.04 -80.33
C GLU A 632 -23.76 -26.44 -80.04
N LYS A 633 -23.53 -26.08 -78.78
CA LYS A 633 -22.25 -25.57 -78.25
C LYS A 633 -21.87 -26.38 -77.01
N SER A 634 -20.59 -26.70 -76.86
CA SER A 634 -20.07 -27.46 -75.71
C SER A 634 -20.02 -26.65 -74.41
N LYS A 635 -20.04 -25.32 -74.49
CA LYS A 635 -20.19 -24.38 -73.38
C LYS A 635 -20.95 -23.15 -73.87
N LEU A 636 -21.95 -22.69 -73.11
CA LEU A 636 -22.64 -21.43 -73.38
C LEU A 636 -21.71 -20.24 -73.07
N ASP A 637 -21.70 -19.25 -73.97
CA ASP A 637 -20.97 -17.99 -73.78
C ASP A 637 -21.73 -17.09 -72.80
N GLU A 638 -21.03 -16.19 -72.10
CA GLU A 638 -21.69 -15.13 -71.30
C GLU A 638 -22.37 -14.14 -72.23
N ASP A 639 -23.67 -14.32 -72.44
CA ASP A 639 -24.47 -13.42 -73.26
C ASP A 639 -25.03 -12.29 -72.39
N TYR A 640 -24.31 -11.15 -72.38
CA TYR A 640 -24.73 -9.94 -71.65
C TYR A 640 -26.07 -9.40 -72.14
N LEU A 641 -26.45 -9.65 -73.41
CA LEU A 641 -27.74 -9.24 -73.94
C LEU A 641 -28.86 -10.11 -73.35
N TYR A 642 -28.66 -11.43 -73.30
CA TYR A 642 -29.58 -12.33 -72.62
C TYR A 642 -29.71 -11.99 -71.13
N MET A 643 -28.60 -11.78 -70.42
CA MET A 643 -28.63 -11.44 -68.99
C MET A 643 -29.36 -10.13 -68.70
N ALA A 644 -29.12 -9.08 -69.51
CA ALA A 644 -29.80 -7.80 -69.34
C ALA A 644 -31.32 -7.92 -69.60
N TYR A 645 -31.71 -8.55 -70.71
CA TYR A 645 -33.14 -8.69 -71.04
C TYR A 645 -33.86 -9.69 -70.13
N ALA A 646 -33.18 -10.72 -69.62
CA ALA A 646 -33.75 -11.63 -68.62
C ALA A 646 -34.04 -10.89 -67.31
N ASP A 647 -33.15 -10.01 -66.84
CA ASP A 647 -33.38 -9.19 -65.65
C ASP A 647 -34.52 -8.18 -65.86
N ILE A 648 -34.56 -7.51 -67.03
CA ILE A 648 -35.63 -6.56 -67.40
C ILE A 648 -37.00 -7.28 -67.45
N MET A 649 -37.10 -8.42 -68.13
CA MET A 649 -38.35 -9.18 -68.21
C MET A 649 -38.78 -9.75 -66.85
N ALA A 650 -37.84 -10.19 -66.01
CA ALA A 650 -38.15 -10.68 -64.67
C ALA A 650 -38.70 -9.57 -63.77
N LYS A 651 -38.06 -8.39 -63.76
CA LYS A 651 -38.52 -7.24 -62.97
C LYS A 651 -39.88 -6.73 -63.41
N SER A 652 -40.15 -6.72 -64.72
CA SER A 652 -41.44 -6.24 -65.24
C SER A 652 -42.65 -7.12 -64.83
N CYS A 653 -42.43 -8.40 -64.56
CA CYS A 653 -43.48 -9.31 -64.09
C CYS A 653 -43.69 -9.30 -62.56
N HIS A 654 -42.79 -8.69 -61.78
CA HIS A 654 -42.73 -8.85 -60.32
C HIS A 654 -43.25 -7.65 -59.50
N LEU A 655 -43.88 -6.65 -60.11
CA LEU A 655 -44.35 -5.46 -59.38
C LEU A 655 -45.55 -5.69 -58.43
N GLU A 656 -46.22 -6.84 -58.47
CA GLU A 656 -47.32 -7.16 -57.54
C GLU A 656 -46.89 -8.00 -56.32
N GLU A 657 -45.66 -8.54 -56.27
CA GLU A 657 -45.18 -9.33 -55.12
C GLU A 657 -43.96 -8.70 -54.44
N GLY A 658 -44.24 -7.84 -53.45
CA GLY A 658 -43.44 -7.72 -52.23
C GLY A 658 -42.00 -7.23 -52.35
N GLY A 659 -41.80 -5.92 -52.12
CA GLY A 659 -40.53 -5.38 -51.66
C GLY A 659 -40.14 -5.85 -50.26
N GLU A 660 -39.81 -7.14 -50.10
CA GLU A 660 -39.02 -7.62 -48.96
C GLU A 660 -37.55 -7.26 -49.20
N ASN A 661 -37.20 -5.99 -48.97
CA ASN A 661 -35.85 -5.65 -48.56
C ASN A 661 -35.91 -4.58 -47.47
N GLY A 662 -35.95 -5.11 -46.25
CA GLY A 662 -35.63 -4.49 -44.97
C GLY A 662 -35.48 -2.97 -44.92
N GLU A 663 -36.55 -2.30 -44.53
CA GLU A 663 -36.60 -1.45 -43.35
C GLU A 663 -38.05 -1.46 -42.84
N ALA A 664 -38.22 -1.58 -41.53
CA ALA A 664 -39.52 -1.73 -40.89
C ALA A 664 -40.34 -0.43 -41.01
N GLU A 665 -41.20 -0.34 -42.02
CA GLU A 665 -42.27 0.66 -42.06
C GLU A 665 -43.59 0.02 -42.53
N GLU A 666 -44.56 0.12 -41.62
CA GLU A 666 -46.02 0.00 -41.75
C GLU A 666 -46.60 -0.88 -42.88
N GLU A 667 -47.15 -2.04 -42.50
CA GLU A 667 -48.18 -2.73 -43.27
C GLU A 667 -49.32 -1.75 -43.61
N VAL A 668 -49.32 -1.22 -44.82
CA VAL A 668 -50.53 -0.68 -45.43
C VAL A 668 -51.32 -1.88 -45.95
N GLU A 669 -52.43 -2.20 -45.29
CA GLU A 669 -53.41 -3.16 -45.81
C GLU A 669 -53.93 -2.68 -47.17
N VAL A 670 -53.39 -3.23 -48.25
CA VAL A 670 -53.94 -3.08 -49.60
C VAL A 670 -55.29 -3.82 -49.65
N SER A 671 -56.31 -3.19 -50.23
CA SER A 671 -57.68 -3.71 -50.25
C SER A 671 -57.79 -5.03 -51.02
N PHE A 672 -58.78 -5.87 -50.70
CA PHE A 672 -58.99 -7.18 -51.36
C PHE A 672 -59.25 -7.08 -52.88
N GLU A 673 -59.62 -5.90 -53.39
CA GLU A 673 -59.77 -5.68 -54.85
C GLU A 673 -58.44 -5.28 -55.53
N GLU A 674 -57.39 -4.96 -54.77
CA GLU A 674 -56.05 -4.58 -55.24
C GLU A 674 -54.98 -5.65 -54.96
N LYS A 675 -55.34 -6.80 -54.38
CA LYS A 675 -54.55 -8.05 -54.36
C LYS A 675 -55.15 -9.04 -55.34
#